data_AF-A0A932TFH4-F1
#
_entry.id   AF-A0A932TFH4-F1
#
_cell.length_a   1.000
_cell.length_b   1.000
_cell.length_c   1.000
_cell.angle_alpha   90.00
_cell.angle_beta   90.00
_cell.angle_gamma   90.00
#
_symmetry.space_group_name_H-M   'P 1'
#
loop_
_entity.id
_entity.type
_entity.pdbx_description
1 polymer ?
#
loop_
_entity_poly.entity_id
_entity_poly.type
_entity_poly.pdbx_seq_one_letter_code
_entity_poly.pdbx_strand_id
1 'polypeptide(L)'
;MKPAAVVRQGRCFVTRRATTDEPREIQGELHAQGITHVFKGDQNQAWDAVLANHCLARAVADQGAEITFFVQDEKLGTPDVRLIRYWRRRGARYALTEDYYRSRSGAVWEHQDASYGLFYTEPISPEQFTAAAVHLPRTADLWARYGPQARQDAGFVRALASLGVALAGESPDAATRLGPSVDPEALAACFTDYPDAELFYALTKSDGLYGIIPTDNEDVTLSSIPARHVALREQARRLLVQVAVRGALRTAATPRLRREVIARARRLTAWADSFLEANPAATIADFQAALGQYLTSETFPQDRLRLTRTSEMTRVPSGVSPRSEENLHSFLDLALRAPAEFAAAYNEALIRVGFGLQRIKWDAAGQRYTLPFFVEYAPEGPGTSVYRYAMEIHGPDARTVVLTNPTGGSLALQASEPVRSAAALFRTLRSQLRTDGTLAVVGKAAPFMAELRRWPRALGLPRQGSRYAPMVDYLLDGLRTRGVLCHTDGLVIRIGLNALDRLDGLANVHLRLPRFLEGVLGREVSAAKLAHSWRRVAAEAQALLSLLRQCEFGQHVHLVKLFLLNYRGGNWDATLAADPRLARVAARLDAVAADPGLLRRLGRDFPSPAAMFVERALAERDVLLAERRRQRQATPPEVVEDLRLVNLRLLLIYAAYVRRLWQRADSLQYLNDRPYSLALYLLFGPEFFHHLCRRVEFDLEYTTKPSPDSCGCACGAG
;
A
#
# COMPACT_ATOMS: atom_id res chain seq x y z
N MET A 1 7.35 0.59 -30.00
CA MET A 1 7.68 0.52 -28.57
C MET A 1 8.61 1.67 -28.23
N LYS A 2 8.36 2.40 -27.13
CA LYS A 2 9.26 3.49 -26.71
C LYS A 2 10.64 2.91 -26.28
N PRO A 3 11.75 3.65 -26.45
CA PRO A 3 13.07 3.18 -26.03
C PRO A 3 13.07 2.73 -24.57
N ALA A 4 13.71 1.58 -24.29
CA ALA A 4 13.73 1.01 -22.96
C ALA A 4 14.61 1.83 -22.01
N ALA A 5 14.01 2.35 -20.93
CA ALA A 5 14.73 3.08 -19.89
C ALA A 5 15.27 2.12 -18.82
N VAL A 6 16.46 2.39 -18.28
CA VAL A 6 16.96 1.68 -17.10
C VAL A 6 16.17 2.16 -15.89
N VAL A 7 15.44 1.24 -15.25
CA VAL A 7 14.65 1.57 -14.04
C VAL A 7 15.31 1.08 -12.76
N ARG A 8 16.14 0.03 -12.83
CA ARG A 8 16.95 -0.46 -11.72
C ARG A 8 18.24 -1.10 -12.22
N GLN A 9 19.29 -1.02 -11.41
CA GLN A 9 20.57 -1.68 -11.67
C GLN A 9 21.04 -2.36 -10.39
N GLY A 10 21.35 -3.65 -10.49
CA GLY A 10 22.01 -4.44 -9.45
C GLY A 10 23.44 -4.79 -9.84
N ARG A 11 24.06 -5.70 -9.09
CA ARG A 11 25.42 -6.16 -9.40
C ARG A 11 25.43 -7.07 -10.62
N CYS A 12 24.37 -7.87 -10.79
CA CYS A 12 24.30 -8.89 -11.83
C CYS A 12 23.16 -8.65 -12.85
N PHE A 13 22.45 -7.53 -12.78
CA PHE A 13 21.32 -7.23 -13.68
C PHE A 13 21.12 -5.73 -13.93
N VAL A 14 20.45 -5.43 -15.04
CA VAL A 14 19.84 -4.15 -15.35
C VAL A 14 18.36 -4.41 -15.66
N THR A 15 17.44 -3.86 -14.87
CA THR A 15 16.01 -3.91 -15.19
C THR A 15 15.71 -2.76 -16.12
N ARG A 16 15.24 -3.10 -17.32
CA ARG A 16 14.80 -2.16 -18.34
C ARG A 16 13.29 -2.13 -18.37
N ARG A 17 12.73 -0.95 -18.67
CA ARG A 17 11.30 -0.74 -18.87
C ARG A 17 11.06 -0.14 -20.25
N ALA A 18 10.30 -0.84 -21.08
CA ALA A 18 9.83 -0.32 -22.35
C ALA A 18 8.31 -0.14 -22.31
N THR A 19 7.81 1.00 -22.78
CA THR A 19 6.36 1.30 -22.75
C THR A 19 5.77 1.23 -24.15
N THR A 20 4.59 0.62 -24.26
CA THR A 20 3.80 0.53 -25.49
C THR A 20 2.31 0.69 -25.20
N ASP A 21 1.57 1.22 -26.15
CA ASP A 21 0.10 1.22 -26.21
C ASP A 21 -0.42 0.28 -27.30
N GLU A 22 0.47 -0.48 -27.96
CA GLU A 22 0.14 -1.41 -29.03
C GLU A 22 0.19 -2.87 -28.52
N PRO A 23 -0.97 -3.56 -28.42
CA PRO A 23 -1.03 -4.98 -28.02
C PRO A 23 -0.07 -5.90 -28.78
N ARG A 24 0.12 -5.67 -30.08
CA ARG A 24 0.99 -6.49 -30.94
C ARG A 24 2.46 -6.46 -30.53
N GLU A 25 2.92 -5.35 -29.94
CA GLU A 25 4.31 -5.24 -29.50
C GLU A 25 4.58 -6.08 -28.24
N ILE A 26 3.58 -6.20 -27.36
CA ILE A 26 3.63 -7.10 -26.19
C ILE A 26 3.71 -8.54 -26.67
N GLN A 27 2.89 -8.89 -27.66
CA GLN A 27 2.89 -10.22 -28.26
C GLN A 27 4.24 -10.57 -28.87
N GLY A 28 4.82 -9.64 -29.66
CA GLY A 28 6.15 -9.81 -30.24
C GLY A 28 7.24 -10.02 -29.18
N GLU A 29 7.18 -9.29 -28.06
CA GLU A 29 8.14 -9.44 -26.96
C GLU A 29 7.98 -10.78 -26.23
N LEU A 30 6.73 -11.21 -25.96
CA LEU A 30 6.45 -12.51 -25.36
C LEU A 30 7.01 -13.65 -26.22
N HIS A 31 6.77 -13.59 -27.53
CA HIS A 31 7.30 -14.57 -28.47
C HIS A 31 8.83 -14.56 -28.53
N ALA A 32 9.45 -13.37 -28.63
CA ALA A 32 10.90 -13.21 -28.72
C ALA A 32 11.63 -13.73 -27.46
N GLN A 33 11.02 -13.59 -26.28
CA GLN A 33 11.56 -14.11 -25.02
C GLN A 33 11.17 -15.57 -24.73
N GLY A 34 10.40 -16.22 -25.62
CA GLY A 34 9.93 -17.59 -25.43
C GLY A 34 9.01 -17.74 -24.20
N ILE A 35 8.20 -16.71 -23.91
CA ILE A 35 7.22 -16.74 -22.82
C ILE A 35 5.99 -17.50 -23.29
N THR A 36 5.63 -18.55 -22.56
CA THR A 36 4.50 -19.43 -22.89
C THR A 36 3.32 -19.29 -21.94
N HIS A 37 3.52 -18.68 -20.77
CA HIS A 37 2.47 -18.53 -19.76
C HIS A 37 2.53 -17.17 -19.04
N VAL A 38 1.37 -16.54 -18.85
CA VAL A 38 1.24 -15.25 -18.16
C VAL A 38 0.32 -15.39 -16.95
N PHE A 39 0.81 -15.02 -15.78
CA PHE A 39 0.02 -15.00 -14.55
C PHE A 39 -0.46 -13.58 -14.26
N LYS A 40 -1.68 -13.43 -13.75
CA LYS A 40 -2.14 -12.18 -13.13
C LYS A 40 -3.10 -12.46 -11.99
N GLY A 41 -2.85 -11.86 -10.84
CA GLY A 41 -3.76 -12.00 -9.71
C GLY A 41 -3.75 -10.81 -8.78
N ASP A 42 -4.87 -10.65 -8.08
CA ASP A 42 -5.18 -9.52 -7.21
C ASP A 42 -5.80 -10.03 -5.89
N GLN A 43 -5.56 -9.29 -4.80
CA GLN A 43 -6.07 -9.61 -3.43
C GLN A 43 -7.57 -9.34 -3.28
N ASN A 44 -8.07 -8.39 -4.06
CA ASN A 44 -9.47 -8.01 -4.11
C ASN A 44 -9.94 -7.96 -5.57
N GLN A 45 -11.08 -8.58 -5.86
CA GLN A 45 -11.70 -8.53 -7.19
C GLN A 45 -12.71 -7.37 -7.24
N ALA A 46 -12.18 -6.15 -7.28
CA ALA A 46 -12.93 -4.94 -7.63
C ALA A 46 -12.84 -4.67 -9.15
N TRP A 47 -13.40 -3.56 -9.62
CA TRP A 47 -13.51 -3.30 -11.06
C TRP A 47 -12.15 -3.05 -11.73
N ASP A 48 -11.14 -2.53 -11.04
CA ASP A 48 -9.81 -2.29 -11.61
C ASP A 48 -9.02 -3.58 -11.85
N ALA A 49 -9.13 -4.55 -10.96
CA ALA A 49 -8.63 -5.91 -11.17
C ALA A 49 -9.26 -6.50 -12.45
N VAL A 50 -10.58 -6.31 -12.61
CA VAL A 50 -11.32 -6.73 -13.83
C VAL A 50 -10.84 -5.99 -15.08
N LEU A 51 -10.65 -4.67 -15.05
CA LEU A 51 -10.17 -3.93 -16.22
C LEU A 51 -8.75 -4.32 -16.59
N ALA A 52 -7.88 -4.50 -15.60
CA ALA A 52 -6.52 -4.93 -15.84
C ALA A 52 -6.49 -6.37 -16.39
N ASN A 53 -7.37 -7.26 -15.91
CA ASN A 53 -7.52 -8.61 -16.48
C ASN A 53 -8.00 -8.55 -17.94
N HIS A 54 -9.02 -7.73 -18.23
CA HIS A 54 -9.52 -7.49 -19.59
C HIS A 54 -8.41 -6.98 -20.54
N CYS A 55 -7.71 -5.92 -20.13
CA CYS A 55 -6.63 -5.35 -20.93
C CYS A 55 -5.51 -6.35 -21.19
N LEU A 56 -5.11 -7.13 -20.17
CA LEU A 56 -4.10 -8.17 -20.33
C LEU A 56 -4.55 -9.30 -21.25
N ALA A 57 -5.80 -9.76 -21.10
CA ALA A 57 -6.36 -10.82 -21.94
C ALA A 57 -6.30 -10.41 -23.43
N ARG A 58 -6.71 -9.18 -23.74
CA ARG A 58 -6.64 -8.66 -25.12
C ARG A 58 -5.21 -8.45 -25.62
N ALA A 59 -4.28 -8.12 -24.73
CA ALA A 59 -2.88 -7.99 -25.09
C ALA A 59 -2.22 -9.33 -25.44
N VAL A 60 -2.63 -10.42 -24.80
CA VAL A 60 -1.88 -11.69 -24.81
C VAL A 60 -2.57 -12.80 -25.63
N ALA A 61 -3.91 -12.84 -25.71
CA ALA A 61 -4.67 -14.01 -26.17
C ALA A 61 -4.39 -14.48 -27.62
N ASP A 62 -4.01 -13.58 -28.54
CA ASP A 62 -3.95 -13.90 -29.98
C ASP A 62 -2.69 -14.69 -30.41
N GLN A 63 -1.72 -14.97 -29.52
CA GLN A 63 -0.44 -15.63 -29.87
C GLN A 63 -0.15 -16.95 -29.13
N GLY A 64 -1.13 -17.50 -28.41
CA GLY A 64 -1.00 -18.85 -27.83
C GLY A 64 -0.25 -18.94 -26.51
N ALA A 65 0.14 -17.82 -25.89
CA ALA A 65 0.53 -17.82 -24.48
C ALA A 65 -0.71 -18.01 -23.59
N GLU A 66 -0.66 -18.99 -22.70
CA GLU A 66 -1.75 -19.25 -21.77
C GLU A 66 -1.79 -18.17 -20.67
N ILE A 67 -2.98 -17.76 -20.25
CA ILE A 67 -3.15 -16.77 -19.20
C ILE A 67 -3.89 -17.39 -18.02
N THR A 68 -3.29 -17.32 -16.84
CA THR A 68 -3.95 -17.70 -15.58
C THR A 68 -4.29 -16.44 -14.79
N PHE A 69 -5.60 -16.18 -14.65
CA PHE A 69 -6.12 -15.20 -13.71
C PHE A 69 -6.42 -15.86 -12.37
N PHE A 70 -6.05 -15.22 -11.25
CA PHE A 70 -6.28 -15.80 -9.94
C PHE A 70 -6.63 -14.78 -8.85
N VAL A 71 -7.39 -15.25 -7.87
CA VAL A 71 -7.61 -14.56 -6.61
C VAL A 71 -6.49 -14.95 -5.65
N GLN A 72 -5.89 -13.97 -4.98
CA GLN A 72 -4.94 -14.25 -3.90
C GLN A 72 -5.69 -14.79 -2.68
N ASP A 73 -5.70 -16.11 -2.55
CA ASP A 73 -6.23 -16.85 -1.40
C ASP A 73 -5.29 -16.70 -0.20
N GLU A 74 -5.29 -15.51 0.40
CA GLU A 74 -4.48 -15.14 1.56
C GLU A 74 -5.34 -15.08 2.82
N LYS A 75 -4.83 -14.55 3.94
CA LYS A 75 -5.65 -14.18 5.09
C LYS A 75 -6.37 -12.86 4.85
N LEU A 76 -7.43 -12.57 5.62
CA LEU A 76 -8.25 -11.37 5.44
C LEU A 76 -7.51 -10.04 5.72
N GLY A 77 -6.56 -10.06 6.64
CA GLY A 77 -5.74 -8.90 7.01
C GLY A 77 -4.92 -9.15 8.27
N THR A 78 -4.17 -8.14 8.71
CA THR A 78 -3.41 -8.21 9.97
C THR A 78 -3.85 -7.09 10.91
N PRO A 79 -4.51 -7.39 12.04
CA PRO A 79 -4.96 -6.38 12.99
C PRO A 79 -3.79 -5.75 13.78
N ASP A 80 -3.96 -4.51 14.26
CA ASP A 80 -3.06 -3.97 15.30
C ASP A 80 -3.37 -4.65 16.63
N VAL A 81 -2.36 -5.34 17.17
CA VAL A 81 -2.43 -6.02 18.47
C VAL A 81 -2.86 -5.12 19.62
N ARG A 82 -2.65 -3.79 19.53
CA ARG A 82 -3.16 -2.83 20.54
C ARG A 82 -4.67 -2.65 20.43
N LEU A 83 -5.23 -2.66 19.22
CA LEU A 83 -6.66 -2.46 18.96
C LEU A 83 -7.49 -3.73 19.20
N ILE A 84 -6.91 -4.91 18.94
CA ILE A 84 -7.56 -6.22 19.12
C ILE A 84 -8.34 -6.33 20.42
N ARG A 85 -7.72 -5.96 21.55
CA ARG A 85 -8.36 -6.11 22.87
C ARG A 85 -9.64 -5.28 23.01
N TYR A 86 -9.73 -4.13 22.34
CA TYR A 86 -10.91 -3.26 22.42
C TYR A 86 -12.04 -3.78 21.53
N TRP A 87 -11.71 -4.30 20.35
CA TRP A 87 -12.71 -4.97 19.50
C TRP A 87 -13.24 -6.24 20.16
N ARG A 88 -12.37 -7.04 20.77
CA ARG A 88 -12.77 -8.26 21.51
C ARG A 88 -13.71 -7.97 22.68
N ARG A 89 -13.43 -6.92 23.47
CA ARG A 89 -14.32 -6.50 24.57
C ARG A 89 -15.73 -6.13 24.09
N ARG A 90 -15.87 -5.78 22.81
CA ARG A 90 -17.17 -5.45 22.16
C ARG A 90 -17.82 -6.67 21.48
N GLY A 91 -17.23 -7.86 21.61
CA GLY A 91 -17.73 -9.09 20.98
C GLY A 91 -17.59 -9.12 19.45
N ALA A 92 -16.79 -8.22 18.85
CA ALA A 92 -16.56 -8.23 17.41
C ALA A 92 -15.56 -9.33 17.04
N ARG A 93 -15.89 -10.17 16.05
CA ARG A 93 -14.96 -11.12 15.39
C ARG A 93 -14.22 -10.50 14.20
N TYR A 94 -14.90 -9.59 13.50
CA TYR A 94 -14.34 -8.82 12.39
C TYR A 94 -14.54 -7.34 12.68
N ALA A 95 -13.53 -6.55 12.37
CA ALA A 95 -13.57 -5.11 12.45
C ALA A 95 -13.29 -4.53 11.08
N LEU A 96 -13.91 -3.38 10.80
CA LEU A 96 -13.39 -2.52 9.75
C LEU A 96 -12.19 -1.74 10.34
N THR A 97 -11.19 -1.44 9.53
CA THR A 97 -10.06 -0.57 9.90
C THR A 97 -9.72 0.37 8.73
N GLU A 98 -8.62 1.11 8.88
CA GLU A 98 -7.86 1.73 7.78
C GLU A 98 -6.42 1.20 7.85
N ASP A 99 -5.69 1.21 6.73
CA ASP A 99 -4.24 0.99 6.73
C ASP A 99 -3.51 2.16 7.40
N TYR A 100 -2.54 1.86 8.26
CA TYR A 100 -1.66 2.88 8.86
C TYR A 100 -0.33 2.26 9.31
N TYR A 101 0.67 3.11 9.51
CA TYR A 101 1.95 2.71 10.10
C TYR A 101 1.93 2.90 11.61
N ARG A 102 2.01 1.80 12.35
CA ARG A 102 2.16 1.85 13.80
C ARG A 102 3.56 2.29 14.22
N SER A 103 4.59 1.95 13.43
CA SER A 103 5.99 2.28 13.67
C SER A 103 6.77 2.23 12.35
N ARG A 104 8.10 2.31 12.39
CA ARG A 104 8.97 2.15 11.20
C ARG A 104 8.77 0.80 10.47
N SER A 105 8.32 -0.25 11.16
CA SER A 105 8.25 -1.61 10.59
C SER A 105 6.87 -2.27 10.61
N GLY A 106 5.90 -1.69 11.33
CA GLY A 106 4.54 -2.24 11.43
C GLY A 106 3.56 -1.42 10.61
N ALA A 107 2.94 -2.04 9.61
CA ALA A 107 1.74 -1.53 8.97
C ALA A 107 0.59 -2.51 9.23
N VAL A 108 -0.59 -1.96 9.52
CA VAL A 108 -1.85 -2.70 9.36
C VAL A 108 -2.09 -2.81 7.85
N TRP A 109 -2.40 -4.01 7.39
CA TRP A 109 -2.70 -4.28 5.98
C TRP A 109 -4.07 -4.92 5.88
N GLU A 110 -4.90 -4.31 5.06
CA GLU A 110 -6.20 -4.79 4.62
C GLU A 110 -6.07 -5.52 3.29
N HIS A 111 -6.68 -6.71 3.18
CA HIS A 111 -6.72 -7.44 1.91
C HIS A 111 -8.10 -7.35 1.24
N GLN A 112 -9.15 -7.01 2.00
CA GLN A 112 -10.50 -6.76 1.51
C GLN A 112 -10.88 -5.31 1.78
N ASP A 113 -10.78 -4.47 0.76
CA ASP A 113 -10.86 -3.02 0.91
C ASP A 113 -11.89 -2.36 -0.03
N ALA A 114 -12.26 -1.13 0.30
CA ALA A 114 -12.98 -0.22 -0.55
C ALA A 114 -12.66 1.22 -0.19
N SER A 115 -12.79 2.12 -1.15
CA SER A 115 -12.52 3.54 -0.91
C SER A 115 -13.79 4.37 -0.69
N TYR A 116 -13.66 5.43 0.11
CA TYR A 116 -14.68 6.45 0.37
C TYR A 116 -14.73 7.47 -0.75
N GLY A 117 -15.13 7.00 -1.92
CA GLY A 117 -15.16 7.80 -3.15
C GLY A 117 -13.84 7.77 -3.89
N LEU A 118 -13.67 8.70 -4.82
CA LEU A 118 -12.60 8.64 -5.81
C LEU A 118 -11.22 8.97 -5.21
N PHE A 119 -11.13 9.91 -4.27
CA PHE A 119 -9.88 10.55 -3.87
C PHE A 119 -9.30 10.05 -2.54
N TYR A 120 -9.16 8.74 -2.36
CA TYR A 120 -8.51 8.17 -1.17
C TYR A 120 -6.99 8.38 -1.18
N THR A 121 -6.35 8.21 -0.03
CA THR A 121 -4.89 8.36 0.11
C THR A 121 -4.25 7.09 0.66
N GLU A 122 -3.06 6.77 0.15
CA GLU A 122 -2.23 5.69 0.69
C GLU A 122 -1.67 6.07 2.08
N PRO A 123 -1.33 5.07 2.93
CA PRO A 123 -0.65 5.36 4.18
C PRO A 123 0.75 5.92 3.93
N ILE A 124 1.18 6.88 4.74
CA ILE A 124 2.47 7.58 4.61
C ILE A 124 3.45 7.05 5.65
N SER A 125 4.59 6.54 5.20
CA SER A 125 5.56 5.87 6.07
C SER A 125 6.32 6.85 6.97
N PRO A 126 6.80 6.43 8.15
CA PRO A 126 7.65 7.26 9.00
C PRO A 126 8.94 7.74 8.34
N GLU A 127 9.47 6.99 7.37
CA GLU A 127 10.65 7.34 6.58
C GLU A 127 10.34 8.53 5.66
N GLN A 128 9.14 8.60 5.08
CA GLN A 128 8.70 9.75 4.27
C GLN A 128 8.60 11.04 5.10
N PHE A 129 8.18 10.94 6.36
CA PHE A 129 8.22 12.06 7.30
C PHE A 129 9.65 12.42 7.71
N THR A 130 10.48 11.40 8.01
CA THR A 130 11.88 11.59 8.39
C THR A 130 12.66 12.29 7.27
N ALA A 131 12.38 11.94 6.02
CA ALA A 131 12.95 12.58 4.84
C ALA A 131 12.63 14.08 4.80
N ALA A 132 11.50 14.54 5.35
CA ALA A 132 11.15 15.96 5.45
C ALA A 132 11.44 16.55 6.85
N ALA A 133 12.44 16.02 7.55
CA ALA A 133 12.87 16.46 8.89
C ALA A 133 11.81 16.35 10.00
N VAL A 134 10.81 15.47 9.84
CA VAL A 134 9.82 15.14 10.88
C VAL A 134 10.17 13.77 11.49
N HIS A 135 10.70 13.78 12.71
CA HIS A 135 11.02 12.53 13.41
C HIS A 135 9.80 12.02 14.20
N LEU A 136 8.98 11.17 13.57
CA LEU A 136 7.71 10.70 14.15
C LEU A 136 7.83 10.07 15.55
N PRO A 137 8.76 9.14 15.85
CA PRO A 137 8.84 8.54 17.19
C PRO A 137 9.01 9.59 18.31
N ARG A 138 10.02 10.46 18.16
CA ARG A 138 10.23 11.62 19.06
C ARG A 138 9.02 12.55 19.15
N THR A 139 8.30 12.75 18.06
CA THR A 139 7.09 13.60 18.06
C THR A 139 5.95 12.91 18.82
N ALA A 140 5.82 11.58 18.70
CA ALA A 140 4.85 10.78 19.42
C ALA A 140 5.14 10.74 20.92
N ASP A 141 6.41 10.67 21.33
CA ASP A 141 6.80 10.78 22.74
C ASP A 141 6.42 12.14 23.34
N LEU A 142 6.65 13.23 22.58
CA LEU A 142 6.22 14.56 22.98
C LEU A 142 4.69 14.67 23.04
N TRP A 143 3.98 14.08 22.08
CA TRP A 143 2.52 14.02 22.07
C TRP A 143 1.96 13.26 23.26
N ALA A 144 2.55 12.12 23.62
CA ALA A 144 2.12 11.35 24.79
C ALA A 144 2.22 12.16 26.09
N ARG A 145 3.21 13.06 26.18
CA ARG A 145 3.42 13.92 27.36
C ARG A 145 2.57 15.20 27.34
N TYR A 146 2.47 15.88 26.20
CA TYR A 146 1.90 17.24 26.09
C TYR A 146 0.57 17.28 25.31
N GLY A 147 0.12 16.17 24.75
CA GLY A 147 -1.08 16.07 23.91
C GLY A 147 -2.37 16.54 24.61
N PRO A 148 -2.65 16.15 25.87
CA PRO A 148 -3.82 16.65 26.60
C PRO A 148 -3.87 18.18 26.68
N GLN A 149 -2.75 18.84 26.96
CA GLN A 149 -2.64 20.31 27.00
C GLN A 149 -2.69 20.91 25.59
N ALA A 150 -2.11 20.25 24.59
CA ALA A 150 -2.12 20.71 23.21
C ALA A 150 -3.57 20.83 22.68
N ARG A 151 -4.43 19.86 22.99
CA ARG A 151 -5.85 19.79 22.57
C ARG A 151 -6.74 20.87 23.16
N GLN A 152 -6.38 21.44 24.32
CA GLN A 152 -7.17 22.51 24.95
C GLN A 152 -7.20 23.78 24.07
N ASP A 153 -6.22 23.94 23.17
CA ASP A 153 -6.22 25.02 22.19
C ASP A 153 -7.13 24.68 20.99
N ALA A 154 -8.36 25.18 21.02
CA ALA A 154 -9.32 25.00 19.93
C ALA A 154 -8.84 25.59 18.58
N GLY A 155 -7.95 26.58 18.60
CA GLY A 155 -7.34 27.13 17.38
C GLY A 155 -6.37 26.15 16.73
N PHE A 156 -5.55 25.47 17.55
CA PHE A 156 -4.65 24.41 17.11
C PHE A 156 -5.40 23.23 16.50
N VAL A 157 -6.43 22.74 17.19
CA VAL A 157 -7.30 21.66 16.72
C VAL A 157 -7.93 22.00 15.35
N ARG A 158 -8.54 23.18 15.22
CA ARG A 158 -9.12 23.62 13.94
C ARG A 158 -8.06 23.76 12.83
N ALA A 159 -6.86 24.19 13.17
CA ALA A 159 -5.75 24.30 12.23
C ALA A 159 -5.34 22.92 11.68
N LEU A 160 -5.14 21.92 12.54
CA LEU A 160 -4.87 20.54 12.12
C LEU A 160 -6.00 19.96 11.26
N ALA A 161 -7.25 20.11 11.70
CA ALA A 161 -8.40 19.62 10.95
C ALA A 161 -8.50 20.27 9.57
N SER A 162 -8.17 21.56 9.44
CA SER A 162 -8.16 22.26 8.14
C SER A 162 -7.07 21.76 7.19
N LEU A 163 -5.99 21.18 7.72
CA LEU A 163 -4.92 20.52 6.98
C LEU A 163 -5.23 19.04 6.72
N GLY A 164 -6.38 18.52 7.17
CA GLY A 164 -6.78 17.13 6.96
C GLY A 164 -6.21 16.16 7.99
N VAL A 165 -5.87 16.61 9.20
CA VAL A 165 -5.47 15.73 10.31
C VAL A 165 -6.49 15.88 11.43
N ALA A 166 -7.19 14.79 11.76
CA ALA A 166 -8.12 14.73 12.88
C ALA A 166 -7.50 13.98 14.05
N LEU A 167 -7.60 14.56 15.24
CA LEU A 167 -7.20 13.92 16.49
C LEU A 167 -8.37 13.13 17.10
N ALA A 168 -8.09 12.24 18.05
CA ALA A 168 -9.10 11.41 18.71
C ALA A 168 -10.23 12.27 19.30
N GLY A 169 -11.48 11.88 19.03
CA GLY A 169 -12.69 12.60 19.45
C GLY A 169 -13.23 13.61 18.43
N GLU A 170 -12.46 13.95 17.39
CA GLU A 170 -12.95 14.75 16.26
C GLU A 170 -13.58 13.87 15.19
N SER A 171 -14.44 14.45 14.34
CA SER A 171 -14.97 13.76 13.16
C SER A 171 -13.93 13.79 12.04
N PRO A 172 -13.25 12.66 11.70
CA PRO A 172 -12.26 12.66 10.63
C PRO A 172 -12.86 13.06 9.30
N ASP A 173 -14.12 12.71 9.10
CA ASP A 173 -14.88 13.07 7.93
C ASP A 173 -15.03 14.59 7.73
N ALA A 174 -15.20 15.33 8.82
CA ALA A 174 -15.25 16.79 8.77
C ALA A 174 -13.87 17.40 8.42
N ALA A 175 -12.79 16.79 8.94
CA ALA A 175 -11.42 17.23 8.72
C ALA A 175 -10.91 16.89 7.31
N THR A 176 -11.18 15.68 6.79
CA THR A 176 -10.57 15.18 5.55
C THR A 176 -11.52 15.24 4.36
N ARG A 177 -12.83 15.09 4.61
CA ARG A 177 -13.88 14.73 3.62
C ARG A 177 -13.66 13.37 2.96
N LEU A 178 -12.89 12.51 3.59
CA LEU A 178 -12.55 11.17 3.11
C LEU A 178 -13.17 10.08 3.98
N GLY A 179 -14.22 10.41 4.74
CA GLY A 179 -15.03 9.43 5.44
C GLY A 179 -14.82 9.40 6.94
N PRO A 180 -15.70 8.66 7.64
CA PRO A 180 -15.71 8.60 9.09
C PRO A 180 -14.54 7.78 9.64
N SER A 181 -14.33 7.89 10.95
CA SER A 181 -13.55 6.87 11.66
C SER A 181 -14.32 5.55 11.66
N VAL A 182 -13.59 4.45 11.62
CA VAL A 182 -14.15 3.11 11.40
C VAL A 182 -14.74 2.49 12.65
N ASP A 183 -14.08 2.76 13.77
CA ASP A 183 -14.51 2.39 15.11
C ASP A 183 -13.98 3.45 16.09
N PRO A 184 -14.63 4.63 16.16
CA PRO A 184 -14.14 5.74 16.96
C PRO A 184 -14.05 5.40 18.45
N GLU A 185 -14.89 4.51 18.95
CA GLU A 185 -14.90 4.09 20.35
C GLU A 185 -13.70 3.20 20.68
N ALA A 186 -13.41 2.18 19.85
CA ALA A 186 -12.23 1.35 20.05
C ALA A 186 -10.92 2.15 19.92
N LEU A 187 -10.87 3.08 18.95
CA LEU A 187 -9.73 3.97 18.77
C LEU A 187 -9.56 4.92 19.96
N ALA A 188 -10.63 5.55 20.44
CA ALA A 188 -10.55 6.43 21.60
C ALA A 188 -10.05 5.69 22.85
N ALA A 189 -10.56 4.48 23.10
CA ALA A 189 -10.10 3.65 24.21
C ALA A 189 -8.62 3.25 24.05
N CYS A 190 -8.20 2.91 22.83
CA CYS A 190 -6.80 2.59 22.53
C CYS A 190 -5.87 3.78 22.72
N PHE A 191 -6.26 4.97 22.28
CA PHE A 191 -5.45 6.18 22.38
C PHE A 191 -5.39 6.75 23.79
N THR A 192 -6.37 6.40 24.64
CA THR A 192 -6.30 6.67 26.07
C THR A 192 -5.20 5.85 26.72
N ASP A 193 -5.11 4.55 26.43
CA ASP A 193 -4.10 3.68 27.02
C ASP A 193 -2.73 3.78 26.32
N TYR A 194 -2.71 4.19 25.05
CA TYR A 194 -1.51 4.36 24.21
C TYR A 194 -1.53 5.70 23.47
N PRO A 195 -1.25 6.84 24.14
CA PRO A 195 -1.30 8.15 23.52
C PRO A 195 -0.31 8.33 22.35
N ASP A 196 0.84 7.64 22.38
CA ASP A 196 1.81 7.61 21.28
C ASP A 196 1.20 7.06 19.97
N ALA A 197 0.34 6.04 20.09
CA ALA A 197 -0.29 5.36 18.97
C ALA A 197 -1.21 6.30 18.19
N GLU A 198 -1.82 7.26 18.88
CA GLU A 198 -2.70 8.25 18.26
C GLU A 198 -1.97 9.06 17.20
N LEU A 199 -0.76 9.54 17.52
CA LEU A 199 -0.04 10.40 16.58
C LEU A 199 0.39 9.62 15.34
N PHE A 200 0.85 8.38 15.53
CA PHE A 200 1.15 7.49 14.42
C PHE A 200 -0.08 7.27 13.54
N TYR A 201 -1.23 6.95 14.14
CA TYR A 201 -2.47 6.78 13.40
C TYR A 201 -2.87 8.05 12.66
N ALA A 202 -2.94 9.20 13.34
CA ALA A 202 -3.41 10.47 12.75
C ALA A 202 -2.54 10.97 11.59
N LEU A 203 -1.21 10.75 11.64
CA LEU A 203 -0.30 11.24 10.60
C LEU A 203 -0.02 10.22 9.49
N THR A 204 -0.04 8.92 9.78
CA THR A 204 0.40 7.89 8.82
C THR A 204 -0.72 7.11 8.17
N LYS A 205 -1.95 7.18 8.70
CA LYS A 205 -3.07 6.42 8.13
C LYS A 205 -3.40 6.83 6.70
N SER A 206 -3.84 5.83 5.94
CA SER A 206 -4.65 6.03 4.76
C SER A 206 -5.92 6.80 5.14
N ASP A 207 -6.34 7.72 4.27
CA ASP A 207 -7.63 8.39 4.42
C ASP A 207 -8.53 7.92 3.31
N GLY A 208 -9.71 7.42 3.69
CA GLY A 208 -10.69 7.00 2.72
C GLY A 208 -10.42 5.65 2.08
N LEU A 209 -9.46 4.86 2.58
CA LEU A 209 -9.30 3.45 2.25
C LEU A 209 -9.64 2.65 3.50
N TYR A 210 -10.58 1.72 3.37
CA TYR A 210 -11.10 0.96 4.48
C TYR A 210 -11.15 -0.50 4.13
N GLY A 211 -10.97 -1.36 5.12
CA GLY A 211 -11.00 -2.80 4.87
C GLY A 211 -11.35 -3.60 6.10
N ILE A 212 -11.58 -4.89 5.88
CA ILE A 212 -12.04 -5.81 6.92
C ILE A 212 -10.84 -6.61 7.43
N ILE A 213 -10.70 -6.68 8.74
CA ILE A 213 -9.69 -7.48 9.43
C ILE A 213 -10.36 -8.39 10.47
N PRO A 214 -9.75 -9.56 10.77
CA PRO A 214 -10.17 -10.34 11.91
C PRO A 214 -9.69 -9.66 13.20
N THR A 215 -10.48 -9.75 14.26
CA THR A 215 -10.08 -9.24 15.59
C THR A 215 -9.16 -10.22 16.33
N ASP A 216 -8.95 -11.40 15.75
CA ASP A 216 -8.07 -12.45 16.25
C ASP A 216 -7.03 -12.77 15.17
N ASN A 217 -5.80 -13.10 15.58
CA ASN A 217 -4.79 -13.56 14.63
C ASN A 217 -5.02 -15.04 14.29
N GLU A 218 -6.15 -15.33 13.63
CA GLU A 218 -6.55 -16.69 13.24
C GLU A 218 -5.68 -17.23 12.08
N ASP A 219 -5.10 -16.33 11.26
CA ASP A 219 -4.30 -16.68 10.06
C ASP A 219 -4.98 -17.75 9.17
N VAL A 220 -6.30 -17.59 8.95
CA VAL A 220 -7.17 -18.45 8.13
C VAL A 220 -7.27 -17.90 6.71
N THR A 221 -7.29 -18.78 5.70
CA THR A 221 -7.38 -18.40 4.28
C THR A 221 -8.78 -17.91 3.87
N LEU A 222 -8.89 -17.09 2.82
CA LEU A 222 -10.18 -16.63 2.28
C LEU A 222 -11.07 -17.79 1.81
N SER A 223 -10.48 -18.85 1.28
CA SER A 223 -11.15 -20.10 0.89
C SER A 223 -11.72 -20.91 2.05
N SER A 224 -11.53 -20.47 3.28
CA SER A 224 -12.02 -21.13 4.49
C SER A 224 -13.11 -20.36 5.22
N ILE A 225 -13.31 -19.10 4.83
CA ILE A 225 -14.25 -18.23 5.50
C ILE A 225 -15.55 -18.24 4.69
N PRO A 226 -16.68 -18.72 5.25
CA PRO A 226 -17.95 -18.67 4.56
C PRO A 226 -18.34 -17.23 4.25
N ALA A 227 -18.68 -16.92 3.00
CA ALA A 227 -19.10 -15.58 2.59
C ALA A 227 -20.39 -15.14 3.30
N ARG A 228 -21.21 -16.09 3.76
CA ARG A 228 -22.44 -15.84 4.53
C ARG A 228 -22.21 -15.67 6.03
N HIS A 229 -20.97 -15.71 6.52
CA HIS A 229 -20.70 -15.52 7.95
C HIS A 229 -21.29 -14.19 8.44
N VAL A 230 -22.21 -14.24 9.41
CA VAL A 230 -23.06 -13.09 9.79
C VAL A 230 -22.24 -11.84 10.14
N ALA A 231 -21.23 -11.97 11.00
CA ALA A 231 -20.39 -10.85 11.39
C ALA A 231 -19.59 -10.25 10.22
N LEU A 232 -19.16 -11.08 9.26
CA LEU A 232 -18.43 -10.63 8.09
C LEU A 232 -19.37 -9.91 7.11
N ARG A 233 -20.56 -10.48 6.88
CA ARG A 233 -21.60 -9.87 6.02
C ARG A 233 -22.00 -8.48 6.53
N GLU A 234 -22.06 -8.29 7.86
CA GLU A 234 -22.30 -6.97 8.43
C GLU A 234 -21.17 -5.99 8.12
N GLN A 235 -19.90 -6.38 8.29
CA GLN A 235 -18.77 -5.52 7.91
C GLN A 235 -18.72 -5.26 6.40
N ALA A 236 -19.00 -6.25 5.55
CA ALA A 236 -19.06 -6.08 4.10
C ALA A 236 -20.20 -5.14 3.68
N ARG A 237 -21.36 -5.21 4.34
CA ARG A 237 -22.46 -4.25 4.12
C ARG A 237 -22.07 -2.84 4.56
N ARG A 238 -21.40 -2.70 5.71
CA ARG A 238 -20.85 -1.40 6.14
C ARG A 238 -19.83 -0.87 5.13
N LEU A 239 -18.92 -1.70 4.65
CA LEU A 239 -17.93 -1.34 3.63
C LEU A 239 -18.60 -0.90 2.32
N LEU A 240 -19.60 -1.63 1.83
CA LEU A 240 -20.34 -1.22 0.63
C LEU A 240 -21.13 0.07 0.85
N VAL A 241 -21.97 0.11 1.88
CA VAL A 241 -22.94 1.20 2.07
C VAL A 241 -22.32 2.43 2.72
N GLN A 242 -21.68 2.25 3.87
CA GLN A 242 -21.15 3.36 4.67
C GLN A 242 -19.87 3.94 4.09
N VAL A 243 -19.07 3.12 3.38
CA VAL A 243 -17.82 3.55 2.75
C VAL A 243 -18.01 3.81 1.26
N ALA A 244 -18.16 2.77 0.43
CA ALA A 244 -18.10 2.92 -1.03
C ALA A 244 -19.23 3.81 -1.59
N VAL A 245 -20.48 3.53 -1.22
CA VAL A 245 -21.66 4.26 -1.74
C VAL A 245 -21.70 5.68 -1.19
N ARG A 246 -21.58 5.87 0.12
CA ARG A 246 -21.58 7.22 0.72
C ARG A 246 -20.41 8.06 0.21
N GLY A 247 -19.23 7.47 0.05
CA GLY A 247 -18.07 8.11 -0.55
C GLY A 247 -18.33 8.56 -1.99
N ALA A 248 -18.84 7.67 -2.85
CA ALA A 248 -19.22 8.02 -4.22
C ALA A 248 -20.29 9.13 -4.26
N LEU A 249 -21.30 9.08 -3.39
CA LEU A 249 -22.32 10.14 -3.27
C LEU A 249 -21.75 11.50 -2.84
N ARG A 250 -20.68 11.50 -2.04
CA ARG A 250 -19.97 12.71 -1.64
C ARG A 250 -19.13 13.29 -2.74
N THR A 251 -18.43 12.44 -3.51
CA THR A 251 -17.71 12.87 -4.71
C THR A 251 -18.68 13.39 -5.79
N ALA A 252 -19.86 12.81 -5.91
CA ALA A 252 -20.87 13.21 -6.87
C ALA A 252 -21.45 14.60 -6.56
N ALA A 253 -21.14 15.59 -7.42
CA ALA A 253 -21.59 16.97 -7.25
C ALA A 253 -23.07 17.18 -7.62
N THR A 254 -23.64 16.38 -8.53
CA THR A 254 -25.00 16.61 -9.07
C THR A 254 -26.03 15.59 -8.57
N PRO A 255 -27.32 15.98 -8.46
CA PRO A 255 -28.40 15.05 -8.09
C PRO A 255 -28.58 13.88 -9.07
N ARG A 256 -28.37 14.11 -10.37
CA ARG A 256 -28.42 13.05 -11.39
C ARG A 256 -27.40 11.96 -11.11
N LEU A 257 -26.13 12.35 -10.96
CA LEU A 257 -25.04 11.40 -10.71
C LEU A 257 -25.27 10.61 -9.41
N ARG A 258 -25.80 11.27 -8.37
CA ARG A 258 -26.19 10.60 -7.11
C ARG A 258 -27.25 9.52 -7.29
N ARG A 259 -28.27 9.77 -8.12
CA ARG A 259 -29.29 8.75 -8.44
C ARG A 259 -28.69 7.55 -9.16
N GLU A 260 -27.77 7.79 -10.09
CA GLU A 260 -27.07 6.72 -10.82
C GLU A 260 -26.19 5.87 -9.89
N VAL A 261 -25.46 6.51 -8.97
CA VAL A 261 -24.69 5.82 -7.91
C VAL A 261 -25.59 4.88 -7.09
N ILE A 262 -26.74 5.36 -6.63
CA ILE A 262 -27.69 4.56 -5.84
C ILE A 262 -28.23 3.38 -6.68
N ALA A 263 -28.57 3.61 -7.94
CA ALA A 263 -29.08 2.56 -8.82
C ALA A 263 -28.05 1.45 -9.06
N ARG A 264 -26.79 1.81 -9.33
CA ARG A 264 -25.68 0.85 -9.49
C ARG A 264 -25.43 0.06 -8.21
N ALA A 265 -25.41 0.74 -7.06
CA ALA A 265 -25.24 0.09 -5.76
C ALA A 265 -26.35 -0.94 -5.48
N ARG A 266 -27.61 -0.61 -5.77
CA ARG A 266 -28.74 -1.54 -5.60
C ARG A 266 -28.61 -2.78 -6.47
N ARG A 267 -28.16 -2.65 -7.72
CA ARG A 267 -27.92 -3.81 -8.60
C ARG A 267 -26.83 -4.70 -8.05
N LEU A 268 -25.71 -4.13 -7.60
CA LEU A 268 -24.61 -4.88 -7.02
C LEU A 268 -25.05 -5.63 -5.76
N THR A 269 -25.82 -5.00 -4.87
CA THR A 269 -26.36 -5.65 -3.67
C THR A 269 -27.34 -6.77 -4.04
N ALA A 270 -28.25 -6.55 -4.97
CA ALA A 270 -29.21 -7.56 -5.40
C ALA A 270 -28.52 -8.79 -6.02
N TRP A 271 -27.49 -8.57 -6.85
CA TRP A 271 -26.67 -9.66 -7.38
C TRP A 271 -25.96 -10.43 -6.26
N ALA A 272 -25.33 -9.72 -5.33
CA ALA A 272 -24.60 -10.35 -4.23
C ALA A 272 -25.51 -11.20 -3.33
N ASP A 273 -26.69 -10.69 -2.98
CA ASP A 273 -27.67 -11.44 -2.19
C ASP A 273 -28.15 -12.69 -2.95
N SER A 274 -28.48 -12.56 -4.25
CA SER A 274 -28.89 -13.69 -5.10
C SER A 274 -27.78 -14.76 -5.23
N PHE A 275 -26.53 -14.36 -5.41
CA PHE A 275 -25.39 -15.28 -5.47
C PHE A 275 -25.24 -16.07 -4.16
N LEU A 276 -25.33 -15.39 -3.01
CA LEU A 276 -25.18 -16.03 -1.70
C LEU A 276 -26.37 -16.93 -1.35
N GLU A 277 -27.57 -16.62 -1.84
CA GLU A 277 -28.73 -17.50 -1.74
C GLU A 277 -28.56 -18.78 -2.56
N ALA A 278 -28.09 -18.65 -3.81
CA ALA A 278 -27.86 -19.80 -4.69
C ALA A 278 -26.65 -20.65 -4.28
N ASN A 279 -25.66 -20.08 -3.59
CA ASN A 279 -24.41 -20.74 -3.21
C ASN A 279 -24.19 -20.68 -1.69
N PRO A 280 -24.95 -21.43 -0.88
CA PRO A 280 -24.89 -21.34 0.58
C PRO A 280 -23.52 -21.69 1.18
N ALA A 281 -22.73 -22.52 0.49
CA ALA A 281 -21.39 -22.95 0.90
C ALA A 281 -20.25 -22.09 0.33
N ALA A 282 -20.56 -21.01 -0.40
CA ALA A 282 -19.53 -20.16 -1.01
C ALA A 282 -18.62 -19.53 0.06
N THR A 283 -17.33 -19.52 -0.24
CA THR A 283 -16.28 -18.88 0.57
C THR A 283 -16.08 -17.43 0.11
N ILE A 284 -15.26 -16.64 0.83
CA ILE A 284 -14.89 -15.29 0.35
C ILE A 284 -14.22 -15.37 -1.02
N ALA A 285 -13.29 -16.32 -1.20
CA ALA A 285 -12.59 -16.50 -2.47
C ALA A 285 -13.57 -16.82 -3.62
N ASP A 286 -14.59 -17.65 -3.37
CA ASP A 286 -15.67 -17.92 -4.34
C ASP A 286 -16.45 -16.65 -4.70
N PHE A 287 -16.84 -15.89 -3.69
CA PHE A 287 -17.58 -14.65 -3.88
C PHE A 287 -16.78 -13.65 -4.71
N GLN A 288 -15.48 -13.49 -4.44
CA GLN A 288 -14.60 -12.60 -5.20
C GLN A 288 -14.45 -13.05 -6.65
N ALA A 289 -14.23 -14.35 -6.90
CA ALA A 289 -14.15 -14.88 -8.25
C ALA A 289 -15.46 -14.65 -9.03
N ALA A 290 -16.61 -14.91 -8.39
CA ALA A 290 -17.92 -14.67 -8.97
C ALA A 290 -18.21 -13.18 -9.20
N LEU A 291 -17.76 -12.31 -8.30
CA LEU A 291 -17.89 -10.85 -8.44
C LEU A 291 -17.07 -10.34 -9.62
N GLY A 292 -15.83 -10.81 -9.76
CA GLY A 292 -14.99 -10.49 -10.91
C GLY A 292 -15.65 -10.90 -12.23
N GLN A 293 -16.24 -12.11 -12.28
CA GLN A 293 -16.99 -12.59 -13.45
C GLN A 293 -18.24 -11.77 -13.74
N TYR A 294 -19.01 -11.42 -12.72
CA TYR A 294 -20.21 -10.58 -12.85
C TYR A 294 -19.86 -9.18 -13.38
N LEU A 295 -18.86 -8.52 -12.80
CA LEU A 295 -18.43 -7.19 -13.24
C LEU A 295 -17.85 -7.24 -14.67
N THR A 296 -17.14 -8.32 -15.01
CA THR A 296 -16.66 -8.57 -16.37
C THR A 296 -17.83 -8.72 -17.32
N SER A 297 -18.86 -9.51 -17.00
CA SER A 297 -19.99 -9.71 -17.91
C SER A 297 -20.88 -8.47 -18.03
N GLU A 298 -21.00 -7.66 -16.98
CA GLU A 298 -21.69 -6.36 -17.02
C GLU A 298 -20.97 -5.35 -17.92
N THR A 299 -19.64 -5.40 -17.97
CA THR A 299 -18.82 -4.40 -18.70
C THR A 299 -18.38 -4.89 -20.08
N PHE A 300 -18.04 -6.16 -20.21
CA PHE A 300 -17.44 -6.80 -21.37
C PHE A 300 -18.08 -8.18 -21.60
N PRO A 301 -19.34 -8.23 -22.06
CA PRO A 301 -20.12 -9.48 -22.15
C PRO A 301 -19.51 -10.55 -23.06
N GLN A 302 -18.62 -10.16 -23.98
CA GLN A 302 -17.89 -11.07 -24.85
C GLN A 302 -16.76 -11.83 -24.15
N ASP A 303 -16.29 -11.35 -23.00
CA ASP A 303 -15.15 -11.94 -22.30
C ASP A 303 -15.60 -12.97 -21.28
N ARG A 304 -14.88 -14.10 -21.24
CA ARG A 304 -15.08 -15.16 -20.24
C ARG A 304 -13.80 -15.35 -19.45
N LEU A 305 -13.63 -14.54 -18.41
CA LEU A 305 -12.48 -14.63 -17.51
C LEU A 305 -12.77 -15.66 -16.41
N ARG A 306 -12.00 -16.75 -16.37
CA ARG A 306 -12.03 -17.72 -15.27
C ARG A 306 -10.91 -17.40 -14.29
N LEU A 307 -11.28 -17.23 -13.01
CA LEU A 307 -10.33 -17.05 -11.93
C LEU A 307 -10.13 -18.38 -11.20
N THR A 308 -8.86 -18.75 -10.96
CA THR A 308 -8.48 -19.79 -10.00
C THR A 308 -8.06 -19.16 -8.67
N ARG A 309 -7.58 -19.96 -7.71
CA ARG A 309 -7.08 -19.51 -6.41
C ARG A 309 -5.60 -19.82 -6.30
N THR A 310 -4.83 -18.99 -5.60
CA THR A 310 -3.42 -19.29 -5.35
C THR A 310 -3.20 -20.65 -4.71
N SER A 311 -4.04 -21.02 -3.73
CA SER A 311 -3.97 -22.30 -3.03
C SER A 311 -4.15 -23.50 -3.97
N GLU A 312 -4.97 -23.37 -5.01
CA GLU A 312 -5.13 -24.39 -6.06
C GLU A 312 -3.91 -24.44 -6.98
N MET A 313 -3.37 -23.28 -7.36
CA MET A 313 -2.17 -23.19 -8.20
C MET A 313 -0.93 -23.78 -7.53
N THR A 314 -0.81 -23.64 -6.21
CA THR A 314 0.33 -24.10 -5.41
C THR A 314 0.03 -25.36 -4.60
N ARG A 315 -0.97 -26.13 -5.04
CA ARG A 315 -1.40 -27.36 -4.36
C ARG A 315 -0.29 -28.39 -4.37
N VAL A 316 -0.11 -29.10 -3.26
CA VAL A 316 0.85 -30.21 -3.18
C VAL A 316 0.39 -31.32 -4.14
N PRO A 317 1.21 -31.73 -5.14
CA PRO A 317 0.80 -32.71 -6.13
C PRO A 317 0.49 -34.09 -5.52
N SER A 318 -0.56 -34.76 -6.02
CA SER A 318 -0.93 -36.12 -5.61
C SER A 318 -0.01 -37.21 -6.17
N GLY A 319 0.69 -36.96 -7.28
CA GLY A 319 1.56 -37.93 -7.98
C GLY A 319 3.07 -37.84 -7.67
N VAL A 320 3.85 -38.72 -8.31
CA VAL A 320 5.33 -38.70 -8.28
C VAL A 320 5.82 -37.91 -9.49
N SER A 321 6.37 -36.73 -9.22
CA SER A 321 6.97 -35.78 -10.18
C SER A 321 5.97 -34.87 -10.92
N PRO A 322 5.83 -33.60 -10.53
CA PRO A 322 5.31 -32.59 -11.44
C PRO A 322 6.28 -32.46 -12.62
N ARG A 323 5.76 -32.32 -13.85
CA ARG A 323 6.58 -31.86 -14.98
C ARG A 323 7.28 -30.56 -14.54
N SER A 324 8.60 -30.49 -14.69
CA SER A 324 9.43 -29.42 -14.11
C SER A 324 9.06 -28.01 -14.57
N GLU A 325 8.39 -27.90 -15.71
CA GLU A 325 8.02 -26.64 -16.36
C GLU A 325 6.72 -26.03 -15.81
N GLU A 326 5.82 -26.83 -15.24
CA GLU A 326 4.52 -26.37 -14.69
C GLU A 326 4.56 -26.12 -13.17
N ASN A 327 5.65 -26.50 -12.50
CA ASN A 327 5.74 -26.44 -11.03
C ASN A 327 5.95 -25.00 -10.51
N LEU A 328 5.11 -24.52 -9.58
CA LEU A 328 5.22 -23.24 -8.88
C LEU A 328 6.02 -23.32 -7.56
N HIS A 329 6.99 -24.24 -7.49
CA HIS A 329 7.76 -24.50 -6.26
C HIS A 329 9.28 -24.48 -6.47
N SER A 330 9.77 -23.82 -7.52
CA SER A 330 11.22 -23.71 -7.78
C SER A 330 11.93 -22.88 -6.69
N PHE A 331 11.36 -21.76 -6.27
CA PHE A 331 11.92 -20.96 -5.17
C PHE A 331 11.83 -21.63 -3.81
N LEU A 332 10.82 -22.49 -3.59
CA LEU A 332 10.75 -23.35 -2.40
C LEU A 332 11.91 -24.34 -2.38
N ASP A 333 12.16 -24.98 -3.53
CA ASP A 333 13.25 -25.93 -3.68
C ASP A 333 14.62 -25.27 -3.48
N LEU A 334 14.85 -24.07 -4.03
CA LEU A 334 16.06 -23.28 -3.77
C LEU A 334 16.22 -22.93 -2.28
N ALA A 335 15.13 -22.50 -1.63
CA ALA A 335 15.15 -22.16 -0.22
C ALA A 335 15.49 -23.36 0.68
N LEU A 336 15.16 -24.58 0.25
CA LEU A 336 15.46 -25.82 0.97
C LEU A 336 16.87 -26.36 0.67
N ARG A 337 17.38 -26.18 -0.55
CA ARG A 337 18.72 -26.62 -0.95
C ARG A 337 19.84 -25.74 -0.39
N ALA A 338 19.62 -24.42 -0.34
CA ALA A 338 20.61 -23.43 0.06
C ALA A 338 20.05 -22.45 1.12
N PRO A 339 19.70 -22.95 2.33
CA PRO A 339 18.94 -22.17 3.30
C PRO A 339 19.71 -20.95 3.84
N ALA A 340 21.02 -21.06 4.04
CA ALA A 340 21.86 -19.98 4.53
C ALA A 340 21.95 -18.84 3.50
N GLU A 341 22.24 -19.19 2.26
CA GLU A 341 22.38 -18.25 1.14
C GLU A 341 21.05 -17.59 0.80
N PHE A 342 19.94 -18.35 0.82
CA PHE A 342 18.61 -17.84 0.58
C PHE A 342 18.18 -16.85 1.68
N ALA A 343 18.39 -17.20 2.94
CA ALA A 343 18.11 -16.32 4.08
C ALA A 343 18.91 -15.01 3.98
N ALA A 344 20.20 -15.11 3.67
CA ALA A 344 21.06 -13.96 3.49
C ALA A 344 20.59 -13.05 2.33
N ALA A 345 20.30 -13.62 1.16
CA ALA A 345 19.84 -12.88 -0.01
C ALA A 345 18.50 -12.17 0.26
N TYR A 346 17.54 -12.87 0.87
CA TYR A 346 16.24 -12.28 1.21
C TYR A 346 16.35 -11.16 2.24
N ASN A 347 17.14 -11.36 3.30
CA ASN A 347 17.32 -10.35 4.33
C ASN A 347 18.08 -9.13 3.79
N GLU A 348 19.09 -9.33 2.94
CA GLU A 348 19.78 -8.24 2.24
C GLU A 348 18.84 -7.46 1.33
N ALA A 349 18.01 -8.16 0.54
CA ALA A 349 17.01 -7.53 -0.32
C ALA A 349 16.06 -6.64 0.49
N LEU A 350 15.56 -7.13 1.63
CA LEU A 350 14.73 -6.35 2.56
C LEU A 350 15.45 -5.13 3.16
N ILE A 351 16.77 -5.21 3.39
CA ILE A 351 17.57 -4.05 3.85
C ILE A 351 17.64 -3.00 2.73
N ARG A 352 17.98 -3.41 1.51
CA ARG A 352 18.16 -2.49 0.37
C ARG A 352 16.88 -1.73 0.02
N VAL A 353 15.72 -2.37 0.13
CA VAL A 353 14.41 -1.69 -0.10
C VAL A 353 13.89 -0.94 1.13
N GLY A 354 14.48 -1.14 2.31
CA GLY A 354 14.02 -0.52 3.55
C GLY A 354 12.70 -1.08 4.10
N PHE A 355 12.32 -2.32 3.76
CA PHE A 355 11.06 -2.90 4.24
C PHE A 355 11.20 -3.49 5.65
N GLY A 356 10.24 -3.15 6.50
CA GLY A 356 10.10 -3.67 7.86
C GLY A 356 9.52 -5.08 7.98
N LEU A 357 9.55 -5.89 6.91
CA LEU A 357 9.00 -7.24 6.93
C LEU A 357 9.80 -8.20 7.83
N GLN A 358 9.12 -9.26 8.30
CA GLN A 358 9.74 -10.33 9.07
C GLN A 358 10.93 -10.93 8.32
N ARG A 359 12.09 -10.94 8.98
CA ARG A 359 13.34 -11.51 8.48
C ARG A 359 13.31 -13.03 8.54
N ILE A 360 13.98 -13.66 7.59
CA ILE A 360 14.22 -15.10 7.60
C ILE A 360 15.30 -15.39 8.64
N LYS A 361 15.06 -16.38 9.49
CA LYS A 361 16.03 -16.83 10.49
C LYS A 361 16.66 -18.13 10.01
N TRP A 362 17.98 -18.14 9.95
CA TRP A 362 18.80 -19.32 9.78
C TRP A 362 19.76 -19.38 10.97
N ASP A 363 19.62 -20.41 11.78
CA ASP A 363 20.49 -20.69 12.91
C ASP A 363 21.27 -21.97 12.60
N ALA A 364 22.55 -21.80 12.25
CA ALA A 364 23.44 -22.94 11.98
C ALA A 364 23.78 -23.74 13.24
N ALA A 365 23.81 -23.09 14.41
CA ALA A 365 24.17 -23.71 15.68
C ALA A 365 22.98 -24.45 16.31
N GLY A 366 21.80 -23.83 16.28
CA GLY A 366 20.54 -24.45 16.70
C GLY A 366 19.85 -25.27 15.61
N GLN A 367 20.45 -25.36 14.41
CA GLN A 367 20.00 -26.16 13.27
C GLN A 367 18.52 -25.93 12.95
N ARG A 368 18.15 -24.65 12.89
CA ARG A 368 16.76 -24.20 12.74
C ARG A 368 16.65 -23.22 11.59
N TYR A 369 15.69 -23.49 10.71
CA TYR A 369 15.40 -22.65 9.55
C TYR A 369 13.92 -22.29 9.50
N THR A 370 13.60 -20.99 9.57
CA THR A 370 12.24 -20.51 9.34
C THR A 370 12.06 -20.14 7.88
N LEU A 371 11.22 -20.88 7.15
CA LEU A 371 11.05 -20.66 5.71
C LEU A 371 10.16 -19.44 5.40
N PRO A 372 10.40 -18.73 4.27
CA PRO A 372 9.49 -17.71 3.77
C PRO A 372 8.31 -18.33 2.99
N PHE A 373 7.80 -19.45 3.47
CA PHE A 373 6.70 -20.23 2.89
C PHE A 373 5.76 -20.67 4.02
N PHE A 374 4.50 -20.89 3.66
CA PHE A 374 3.47 -21.37 4.56
C PHE A 374 2.86 -22.64 4.00
N VAL A 375 2.40 -23.51 4.90
CA VAL A 375 1.55 -24.66 4.54
C VAL A 375 0.12 -24.27 4.83
N GLU A 376 -0.74 -24.34 3.81
CA GLU A 376 -2.18 -24.19 3.96
C GLU A 376 -2.78 -25.58 4.10
N TYR A 377 -3.38 -25.85 5.26
CA TYR A 377 -3.87 -27.17 5.63
C TYR A 377 -5.15 -27.10 6.48
N ALA A 378 -6.09 -27.98 6.19
CA ALA A 378 -7.30 -28.21 6.98
C ALA A 378 -7.15 -29.48 7.85
N PRO A 379 -6.82 -29.35 9.15
CA PRO A 379 -6.55 -30.49 10.01
C PRO A 379 -7.78 -31.37 10.28
N GLU A 380 -8.97 -30.79 10.26
CA GLU A 380 -10.24 -31.47 10.54
C GLU A 380 -10.84 -32.14 9.29
N GLY A 381 -10.36 -31.80 8.09
CA GLY A 381 -10.72 -32.44 6.82
C GLY A 381 -11.40 -31.50 5.82
N PRO A 382 -12.01 -32.05 4.75
CA PRO A 382 -12.68 -31.25 3.72
C PRO A 382 -13.83 -30.40 4.29
N GLY A 383 -13.93 -29.14 3.85
CA GLY A 383 -15.00 -28.22 4.26
C GLY A 383 -14.80 -27.55 5.62
N THR A 384 -13.68 -27.81 6.32
CA THR A 384 -13.31 -27.12 7.56
C THR A 384 -12.35 -25.96 7.29
N SER A 385 -11.99 -25.22 8.35
CA SER A 385 -11.02 -24.12 8.24
C SER A 385 -9.66 -24.61 7.72
N VAL A 386 -9.16 -23.99 6.67
CA VAL A 386 -7.76 -24.10 6.21
C VAL A 386 -6.96 -23.01 6.93
N TYR A 387 -6.02 -23.46 7.74
CA TYR A 387 -5.11 -22.58 8.46
C TYR A 387 -3.81 -22.41 7.68
N ARG A 388 -3.23 -21.21 7.76
CA ARG A 388 -1.90 -20.93 7.23
C ARG A 388 -0.87 -21.17 8.33
N TYR A 389 -0.13 -22.27 8.22
CA TYR A 389 0.91 -22.63 9.17
C TYR A 389 2.26 -22.05 8.74
N ALA A 390 2.93 -21.36 9.66
CA ALA A 390 4.34 -21.02 9.50
C ALA A 390 5.17 -22.31 9.58
N MET A 391 6.19 -22.41 8.72
CA MET A 391 6.99 -23.63 8.59
C MET A 391 8.41 -23.42 9.08
N GLU A 392 8.89 -24.37 9.87
CA GLU A 392 10.28 -24.46 10.30
C GLU A 392 10.86 -25.84 10.05
N ILE A 393 12.16 -25.89 9.78
CA ILE A 393 12.92 -27.14 9.64
C ILE A 393 13.98 -27.17 10.74
N HIS A 394 14.02 -28.27 11.49
CA HIS A 394 14.83 -28.44 12.69
C HIS A 394 15.77 -29.66 12.56
N GLY A 395 16.89 -29.58 13.29
CA GLY A 395 17.84 -30.66 13.52
C GLY A 395 18.96 -30.76 12.48
N PRO A 396 20.03 -31.52 12.78
CA PRO A 396 21.27 -31.54 11.99
C PRO A 396 21.04 -32.03 10.56
N ASP A 397 20.12 -32.98 10.43
CA ASP A 397 19.78 -33.64 9.17
C ASP A 397 18.56 -33.02 8.50
N ALA A 398 18.01 -31.90 9.02
CA ALA A 398 16.83 -31.25 8.46
C ALA A 398 15.63 -32.20 8.30
N ARG A 399 15.39 -33.08 9.28
CA ARG A 399 14.35 -34.13 9.21
C ARG A 399 13.06 -33.79 9.95
N THR A 400 13.09 -32.81 10.85
CA THR A 400 11.88 -32.41 11.59
C THR A 400 11.29 -31.18 10.92
N VAL A 401 10.05 -31.27 10.44
CA VAL A 401 9.27 -30.12 9.95
C VAL A 401 8.26 -29.73 11.02
N VAL A 402 8.35 -28.51 11.51
CA VAL A 402 7.41 -27.96 12.49
C VAL A 402 6.49 -26.97 11.79
N LEU A 403 5.20 -27.21 11.87
CA LEU A 403 4.14 -26.33 11.37
C LEU A 403 3.48 -25.66 12.56
N THR A 404 3.41 -24.33 12.59
CA THR A 404 2.83 -23.59 13.71
C THR A 404 1.79 -22.59 13.24
N ASN A 405 0.60 -22.64 13.85
CA ASN A 405 -0.45 -21.65 13.71
C ASN A 405 -0.98 -21.28 15.12
N PRO A 406 -1.30 -20.00 15.41
CA PRO A 406 -1.78 -19.59 16.73
C PRO A 406 -3.09 -20.26 17.17
N THR A 407 -3.96 -20.59 16.22
CA THR A 407 -5.30 -21.17 16.47
C THR A 407 -5.33 -22.64 16.12
N GLY A 408 -4.77 -23.03 14.97
CA GLY A 408 -4.69 -24.40 14.48
C GLY A 408 -3.62 -25.27 15.17
N GLY A 409 -2.92 -24.74 16.19
CA GLY A 409 -1.93 -25.45 16.98
C GLY A 409 -0.58 -25.65 16.29
N SER A 410 0.22 -26.56 16.84
CA SER A 410 1.53 -26.93 16.31
C SER A 410 1.56 -28.40 15.92
N LEU A 411 2.14 -28.72 14.76
CA LEU A 411 2.33 -30.07 14.25
C LEU A 411 3.82 -30.30 14.02
N ALA A 412 4.36 -31.40 14.54
CA ALA A 412 5.73 -31.83 14.30
C ALA A 412 5.73 -33.08 13.43
N LEU A 413 6.31 -32.97 12.23
CA LEU A 413 6.34 -34.02 11.22
C LEU A 413 7.77 -34.56 11.09
N GLN A 414 7.91 -35.88 11.06
CA GLN A 414 9.19 -36.57 10.95
C GLN A 414 9.44 -37.08 9.54
N ALA A 415 10.41 -36.50 8.84
CA ALA A 415 10.75 -36.89 7.49
C ALA A 415 11.60 -38.17 7.49
N SER A 416 11.31 -39.09 6.57
CA SER A 416 12.10 -40.31 6.35
C SER A 416 13.48 -40.02 5.75
N GLU A 417 13.67 -38.83 5.18
CA GLU A 417 14.91 -38.32 4.58
C GLU A 417 15.10 -36.82 4.91
N PRO A 418 16.31 -36.27 4.77
CA PRO A 418 16.55 -34.84 4.90
C PRO A 418 15.67 -33.98 3.97
N VAL A 419 14.96 -33.00 4.53
CA VAL A 419 14.09 -32.08 3.78
C VAL A 419 14.92 -30.99 3.11
N ARG A 420 15.62 -31.37 2.03
CA ARG A 420 16.50 -30.49 1.24
C ARG A 420 15.93 -30.16 -0.15
N SER A 421 14.68 -30.52 -0.42
CA SER A 421 14.00 -30.25 -1.68
C SER A 421 12.50 -30.13 -1.47
N ALA A 422 11.81 -29.46 -2.40
CA ALA A 422 10.34 -29.39 -2.38
C ALA A 422 9.72 -30.79 -2.46
N ALA A 423 10.31 -31.70 -3.24
CA ALA A 423 9.84 -33.07 -3.37
C ALA A 423 9.93 -33.86 -2.04
N ALA A 424 11.04 -33.72 -1.30
CA ALA A 424 11.20 -34.33 0.02
C ALA A 424 10.17 -33.76 1.01
N LEU A 425 9.97 -32.44 1.01
CA LEU A 425 8.95 -31.79 1.84
C LEU A 425 7.55 -32.34 1.52
N PHE A 426 7.19 -32.43 0.25
CA PHE A 426 5.86 -32.92 -0.17
C PHE A 426 5.64 -34.39 0.16
N ARG A 427 6.69 -35.23 0.13
CA ARG A 427 6.59 -36.61 0.64
C ARG A 427 6.29 -36.62 2.13
N THR A 428 7.00 -35.83 2.92
CA THR A 428 6.78 -35.69 4.38
C THR A 428 5.37 -35.18 4.70
N LEU A 429 4.91 -34.14 4.01
CA LEU A 429 3.56 -33.59 4.22
C LEU A 429 2.49 -34.62 3.88
N ARG A 430 2.59 -35.31 2.73
CA ARG A 430 1.58 -36.30 2.31
C ARG A 430 1.56 -37.56 3.16
N SER A 431 2.70 -37.98 3.71
CA SER A 431 2.76 -39.19 4.52
C SER A 431 2.20 -39.01 5.93
N GLN A 432 2.13 -37.77 6.42
CA GLN A 432 1.77 -37.47 7.81
C GLN A 432 0.58 -36.53 7.97
N LEU A 433 0.16 -35.83 6.92
CA LEU A 433 -1.04 -35.01 6.90
C LEU A 433 -2.13 -35.68 6.06
N ARG A 434 -3.38 -35.35 6.38
CA ARG A 434 -4.51 -35.77 5.58
C ARG A 434 -4.47 -35.09 4.20
N THR A 435 -4.69 -35.85 3.14
CA THR A 435 -4.60 -35.38 1.74
C THR A 435 -5.95 -35.31 1.03
N ASP A 436 -7.03 -35.73 1.71
CA ASP A 436 -8.41 -35.59 1.25
C ASP A 436 -8.89 -34.13 1.26
N GLY A 437 -8.24 -33.26 2.03
CA GLY A 437 -8.51 -31.83 2.12
C GLY A 437 -7.59 -30.91 1.28
N THR A 438 -7.64 -29.61 1.59
CA THR A 438 -6.69 -28.62 1.02
C THR A 438 -5.31 -28.82 1.64
N LEU A 439 -4.30 -29.01 0.79
CA LEU A 439 -2.89 -29.05 1.16
C LEU A 439 -2.09 -28.30 0.08
N ALA A 440 -1.60 -27.11 0.42
CA ALA A 440 -0.84 -26.25 -0.48
C ALA A 440 0.39 -25.64 0.22
N VAL A 441 1.42 -25.28 -0.56
CA VAL A 441 2.60 -24.57 -0.04
C VAL A 441 2.77 -23.24 -0.76
N VAL A 442 2.50 -22.15 -0.04
CA VAL A 442 2.45 -20.79 -0.59
C VAL A 442 3.63 -19.97 -0.12
N GLY A 443 4.34 -19.32 -1.05
CA GLY A 443 5.44 -18.41 -0.73
C GLY A 443 4.96 -17.07 -0.15
N LYS A 444 5.82 -16.42 0.63
CA LYS A 444 5.68 -14.97 0.91
C LYS A 444 5.70 -14.19 -0.41
N ALA A 445 5.18 -12.95 -0.40
CA ALA A 445 4.98 -12.14 -1.60
C ALA A 445 6.19 -12.10 -2.56
N ALA A 446 7.42 -11.95 -2.06
CA ALA A 446 8.61 -11.89 -2.91
C ALA A 446 8.98 -13.25 -3.55
N PRO A 447 9.15 -14.37 -2.82
CA PRO A 447 9.34 -15.68 -3.43
C PRO A 447 8.22 -16.09 -4.39
N PHE A 448 6.96 -15.78 -4.06
CA PHE A 448 5.82 -16.09 -4.92
C PHE A 448 5.85 -15.27 -6.21
N MET A 449 6.07 -13.96 -6.12
CA MET A 449 6.21 -13.09 -7.28
C MET A 449 7.39 -13.51 -8.18
N ALA A 450 8.52 -13.93 -7.58
CA ALA A 450 9.67 -14.45 -8.31
C ALA A 450 9.33 -15.72 -9.10
N GLU A 451 8.55 -16.63 -8.51
CA GLU A 451 8.10 -17.86 -9.17
C GLU A 451 7.18 -17.60 -10.37
N LEU A 452 6.26 -16.64 -10.26
CA LEU A 452 5.29 -16.33 -11.32
C LEU A 452 5.90 -15.62 -12.53
N ARG A 453 7.00 -14.87 -12.35
CA ARG A 453 7.67 -14.14 -13.44
C ARG A 453 8.89 -14.85 -14.00
N ARG A 454 9.22 -16.06 -13.51
CA ARG A 454 10.40 -16.82 -13.92
C ARG A 454 10.20 -17.35 -15.34
N TRP A 455 11.20 -17.22 -16.21
CA TRP A 455 11.16 -17.84 -17.55
C TRP A 455 10.77 -19.34 -17.50
N PRO A 456 9.87 -19.83 -18.37
CA PRO A 456 9.22 -19.17 -19.53
C PRO A 456 7.90 -18.46 -19.19
N ARG A 457 7.79 -17.82 -18.02
CA ARG A 457 6.56 -17.17 -17.52
C ARG A 457 6.72 -15.65 -17.41
N ALA A 458 5.61 -14.94 -17.48
CA ALA A 458 5.52 -13.52 -17.15
C ALA A 458 4.45 -13.25 -16.10
N LEU A 459 4.58 -12.11 -15.41
CA LEU A 459 3.61 -11.65 -14.43
C LEU A 459 2.98 -10.32 -14.86
N GLY A 460 1.67 -10.31 -15.04
CA GLY A 460 0.86 -9.12 -15.22
C GLY A 460 0.56 -8.44 -13.89
N LEU A 461 0.84 -7.14 -13.78
CA LEU A 461 0.55 -6.30 -12.61
C LEU A 461 -0.09 -4.98 -13.05
N PRO A 462 -0.92 -4.33 -12.21
CA PRO A 462 -1.19 -2.90 -12.38
C PRO A 462 0.12 -2.10 -12.45
N ARG A 463 0.12 -0.93 -13.10
CA ARG A 463 1.34 -0.15 -13.29
C ARG A 463 2.04 0.22 -11.98
N GLN A 464 1.29 0.68 -10.98
CA GLN A 464 1.79 0.90 -9.61
C GLN A 464 1.62 -0.33 -8.70
N GLY A 465 1.41 -1.51 -9.30
CA GLY A 465 1.16 -2.77 -8.62
C GLY A 465 2.39 -3.40 -7.97
N SER A 466 2.17 -3.99 -6.79
CA SER A 466 3.14 -4.64 -5.90
C SER A 466 4.32 -3.74 -5.51
N ARG A 467 4.23 -3.15 -4.30
CA ARG A 467 5.36 -2.48 -3.65
C ARG A 467 6.57 -3.42 -3.48
N TYR A 468 6.38 -4.75 -3.55
CA TYR A 468 7.45 -5.74 -3.42
C TYR A 468 8.30 -5.96 -4.69
N ALA A 469 7.92 -5.42 -5.84
CA ALA A 469 8.67 -5.62 -7.09
C ALA A 469 10.17 -5.27 -6.98
N PRO A 470 10.60 -4.16 -6.32
CA PRO A 470 12.02 -3.87 -6.12
C PRO A 470 12.73 -4.91 -5.24
N MET A 471 12.05 -5.46 -4.24
CA MET A 471 12.61 -6.48 -3.36
C MET A 471 12.90 -7.76 -4.13
N VAL A 472 12.02 -8.14 -5.07
CA VAL A 472 12.20 -9.34 -5.90
C VAL A 472 13.48 -9.22 -6.73
N ASP A 473 13.71 -8.09 -7.39
CA ASP A 473 14.93 -7.88 -8.19
C ASP A 473 16.20 -8.03 -7.33
N TYR A 474 16.23 -7.45 -6.13
CA TYR A 474 17.37 -7.63 -5.22
C TYR A 474 17.49 -9.04 -4.65
N LEU A 475 16.39 -9.76 -4.45
CA LEU A 475 16.41 -11.16 -4.05
C LEU A 475 17.06 -12.01 -5.15
N LEU A 476 16.64 -11.83 -6.41
CA LEU A 476 17.21 -12.55 -7.56
C LEU A 476 18.71 -12.26 -7.73
N ASP A 477 19.13 -10.98 -7.60
CA ASP A 477 20.54 -10.56 -7.61
C ASP A 477 21.34 -11.21 -6.48
N GLY A 478 20.78 -11.21 -5.27
CA GLY A 478 21.39 -11.79 -4.09
C GLY A 478 21.57 -13.30 -4.19
N LEU A 479 20.58 -14.01 -4.74
CA LEU A 479 20.63 -15.45 -4.99
C LEU A 479 21.63 -15.81 -6.09
N ARG A 480 21.68 -15.01 -7.17
CA ARG A 480 22.63 -15.21 -8.27
C ARG A 480 24.08 -14.96 -7.82
N THR A 481 24.33 -13.87 -7.10
CA THR A 481 25.66 -13.54 -6.57
C THR A 481 26.20 -14.63 -5.65
N ARG A 482 25.31 -15.37 -4.97
CA ARG A 482 25.65 -16.48 -4.07
C ARG A 482 25.69 -17.85 -4.76
N GLY A 483 25.54 -17.90 -6.09
CA GLY A 483 25.58 -19.15 -6.85
C GLY A 483 24.36 -20.07 -6.66
N VAL A 484 23.29 -19.59 -6.02
CA VAL A 484 22.04 -20.36 -5.80
C VAL A 484 21.18 -20.38 -7.05
N LEU A 485 21.20 -19.27 -7.82
CA LEU A 485 20.38 -19.07 -9.01
C LEU A 485 21.28 -18.86 -10.24
N CYS A 486 21.05 -19.64 -11.30
CA CYS A 486 21.82 -19.56 -12.55
C CYS A 486 21.39 -18.39 -13.47
N HIS A 487 20.11 -18.02 -13.44
CA HIS A 487 19.49 -17.04 -14.33
C HIS A 487 18.59 -16.07 -13.56
N THR A 488 18.64 -14.79 -13.91
CA THR A 488 17.79 -13.73 -13.32
C THR A 488 16.57 -13.43 -14.18
N ASP A 489 16.30 -14.27 -15.18
CA ASP A 489 15.40 -13.95 -16.28
C ASP A 489 13.95 -13.93 -15.78
N GLY A 490 13.28 -12.80 -16.00
CA GLY A 490 11.86 -12.71 -15.75
C GLY A 490 11.23 -11.43 -16.26
N LEU A 491 10.02 -11.57 -16.81
CA LEU A 491 9.24 -10.51 -17.45
C LEU A 491 8.05 -10.11 -16.57
N VAL A 492 7.88 -8.82 -16.37
CA VAL A 492 6.69 -8.23 -15.75
C VAL A 492 6.01 -7.33 -16.77
N ILE A 493 4.69 -7.52 -16.95
CA ILE A 493 3.85 -6.67 -17.78
C ILE A 493 3.05 -5.76 -16.84
N ARG A 494 3.41 -4.48 -16.80
CA ARG A 494 2.71 -3.46 -16.02
C ARG A 494 1.58 -2.85 -16.84
N ILE A 495 0.39 -2.74 -16.27
CA ILE A 495 -0.83 -2.31 -16.96
C ILE A 495 -1.24 -0.93 -16.43
N GLY A 496 -1.08 0.10 -17.25
CA GLY A 496 -1.42 1.49 -16.95
C GLY A 496 -2.80 1.86 -17.50
N LEU A 497 -3.80 1.90 -16.61
CA LEU A 497 -5.16 2.34 -16.97
C LEU A 497 -5.28 3.86 -17.13
N ASN A 498 -4.37 4.63 -16.52
CA ASN A 498 -4.34 6.09 -16.58
C ASN A 498 -5.68 6.75 -16.17
N ALA A 499 -6.32 6.24 -15.11
CA ALA A 499 -7.70 6.52 -14.76
C ALA A 499 -8.03 8.01 -14.60
N LEU A 500 -7.13 8.81 -14.01
CA LEU A 500 -7.34 10.25 -13.85
C LEU A 500 -7.18 10.99 -15.18
N ASP A 501 -6.25 10.55 -16.04
CA ASP A 501 -6.06 11.15 -17.36
C ASP A 501 -7.26 10.94 -18.27
N ARG A 502 -7.96 9.82 -18.10
CA ARG A 502 -9.15 9.46 -18.88
C ARG A 502 -10.44 10.11 -18.40
N LEU A 503 -10.40 10.85 -17.28
CA LEU A 503 -11.55 11.66 -16.84
C LEU A 503 -11.87 12.80 -17.83
N ASP A 504 -10.99 13.10 -18.78
CA ASP A 504 -11.24 14.02 -19.90
C ASP A 504 -12.47 13.60 -20.73
N GLY A 505 -12.69 12.29 -20.91
CA GLY A 505 -13.87 11.73 -21.56
C GLY A 505 -15.20 12.02 -20.85
N LEU A 506 -15.16 12.54 -19.62
CA LEU A 506 -16.32 12.89 -18.79
C LEU A 506 -16.47 14.42 -18.60
N ALA A 507 -16.06 15.22 -19.58
CA ALA A 507 -15.81 16.67 -19.47
C ALA A 507 -16.80 17.48 -18.60
N ASN A 508 -18.12 17.22 -18.71
CA ASN A 508 -19.16 17.98 -18.01
C ASN A 508 -19.48 17.47 -16.59
N VAL A 509 -18.84 16.39 -16.13
CA VAL A 509 -19.09 15.83 -14.80
C VAL A 509 -18.28 16.60 -13.76
N HIS A 510 -18.97 17.20 -12.79
CA HIS A 510 -18.32 17.87 -11.66
C HIS A 510 -18.11 16.92 -10.48
N LEU A 511 -16.92 17.02 -9.87
CA LEU A 511 -16.46 16.21 -8.76
C LEU A 511 -16.16 17.11 -7.56
N ARG A 512 -16.64 16.72 -6.39
CA ARG A 512 -16.27 17.36 -5.12
C ARG A 512 -14.92 16.84 -4.65
N LEU A 513 -14.07 17.77 -4.21
CA LEU A 513 -12.70 17.48 -3.82
C LEU A 513 -12.53 17.42 -2.29
N PRO A 514 -11.65 16.52 -1.80
CA PRO A 514 -11.25 16.48 -0.40
C PRO A 514 -10.35 17.66 -0.03
N ARG A 515 -10.13 17.88 1.29
CA ARG A 515 -9.39 19.05 1.79
C ARG A 515 -7.95 19.13 1.27
N PHE A 516 -7.30 17.99 1.08
CA PHE A 516 -5.93 17.96 0.60
C PHE A 516 -5.81 18.49 -0.85
N LEU A 517 -6.88 18.46 -1.66
CA LEU A 517 -6.91 19.04 -3.01
C LEU A 517 -7.59 20.41 -3.07
N GLU A 518 -8.42 20.78 -2.08
CA GLU A 518 -9.22 22.01 -2.10
C GLU A 518 -8.38 23.29 -2.31
N GLY A 519 -7.21 23.37 -1.66
CA GLY A 519 -6.34 24.56 -1.74
C GLY A 519 -5.68 24.78 -3.10
N VAL A 520 -5.64 23.76 -3.97
CA VAL A 520 -4.94 23.81 -5.27
C VAL A 520 -5.87 23.69 -6.48
N LEU A 521 -7.02 23.03 -6.32
CA LEU A 521 -7.98 22.80 -7.40
C LEU A 521 -9.37 23.39 -7.12
N GLY A 522 -9.61 23.92 -5.91
CA GLY A 522 -10.92 24.42 -5.47
C GLY A 522 -11.77 23.33 -4.81
N ARG A 523 -12.97 23.69 -4.34
CA ARG A 523 -13.91 22.75 -3.68
C ARG A 523 -14.50 21.72 -4.63
N GLU A 524 -14.72 22.12 -5.87
CA GLU A 524 -15.28 21.30 -6.93
C GLU A 524 -14.49 21.53 -8.22
N VAL A 525 -14.39 20.50 -9.05
CA VAL A 525 -13.66 20.55 -10.31
C VAL A 525 -14.40 19.71 -11.35
N SER A 526 -14.41 20.14 -12.61
CA SER A 526 -14.86 19.28 -13.72
C SER A 526 -13.86 18.14 -13.93
N ALA A 527 -14.33 16.96 -14.30
CA ALA A 527 -13.52 15.78 -14.60
C ALA A 527 -12.41 16.08 -15.63
N ALA A 528 -12.71 16.83 -16.70
CA ALA A 528 -11.71 17.26 -17.68
C ALA A 528 -10.63 18.16 -17.06
N LYS A 529 -11.00 19.22 -16.34
CA LYS A 529 -10.00 20.09 -15.67
C LYS A 529 -9.11 19.30 -14.72
N LEU A 530 -9.65 18.32 -14.00
CA LEU A 530 -8.87 17.44 -13.13
C LEU A 530 -7.86 16.61 -13.94
N ALA A 531 -8.31 15.95 -15.01
CA ALA A 531 -7.45 15.18 -15.93
C ALA A 531 -6.24 15.99 -16.42
N HIS A 532 -6.46 17.27 -16.77
CA HIS A 532 -5.40 18.16 -17.25
C HIS A 532 -4.51 18.73 -16.14
N SER A 533 -4.98 18.79 -14.89
CA SER A 533 -4.29 19.54 -13.82
C SER A 533 -3.57 18.65 -12.81
N TRP A 534 -3.99 17.40 -12.60
CA TRP A 534 -3.54 16.58 -11.47
C TRP A 534 -2.02 16.31 -11.52
N ARG A 535 -1.44 16.05 -12.71
CA ARG A 535 0.00 15.80 -12.86
C ARG A 535 0.84 16.99 -12.39
N ARG A 536 0.41 18.20 -12.75
CA ARG A 536 1.06 19.44 -12.29
C ARG A 536 1.00 19.55 -10.78
N VAL A 537 -0.15 19.24 -10.17
CA VAL A 537 -0.33 19.26 -8.71
C VAL A 537 0.59 18.24 -8.02
N ALA A 538 0.67 17.01 -8.55
CA ALA A 538 1.54 15.97 -8.01
C ALA A 538 3.02 16.33 -8.16
N ALA A 539 3.44 16.81 -9.34
CA ALA A 539 4.81 17.22 -9.61
C ALA A 539 5.26 18.40 -8.73
N GLU A 540 4.39 19.40 -8.54
CA GLU A 540 4.66 20.52 -7.64
C GLU A 540 4.83 20.05 -6.19
N ALA A 541 3.98 19.13 -5.73
CA ALA A 541 4.11 18.55 -4.39
C ALA A 541 5.42 17.74 -4.23
N GLN A 542 5.82 16.96 -5.23
CA GLN A 542 7.10 16.23 -5.24
C GLN A 542 8.30 17.17 -5.22
N ALA A 543 8.25 18.28 -5.96
CA ALA A 543 9.30 19.29 -5.96
C ALA A 543 9.43 19.95 -4.58
N LEU A 544 8.31 20.32 -3.95
CA LEU A 544 8.31 20.88 -2.59
C LEU A 544 8.82 19.86 -1.56
N LEU A 545 8.41 18.59 -1.64
CA LEU A 545 8.93 17.54 -0.76
C LEU A 545 10.44 17.33 -0.94
N SER A 546 10.93 17.39 -2.18
CA SER A 546 12.36 17.27 -2.50
C SER A 546 13.17 18.43 -1.91
N LEU A 547 12.60 19.64 -1.92
CA LEU A 547 13.18 20.81 -1.24
C LEU A 547 13.22 20.60 0.29
N LEU A 548 12.14 20.11 0.88
CA LEU A 548 12.06 19.83 2.32
C LEU A 548 13.01 18.72 2.79
N ARG A 549 13.53 17.88 1.87
CA ARG A 549 14.59 16.90 2.19
C ARG A 549 15.91 17.50 2.61
N GLN A 550 16.12 18.77 2.29
CA GLN A 550 17.32 19.53 2.63
C GLN A 550 17.19 20.19 4.01
N CYS A 551 16.07 19.99 4.70
CA CYS A 551 15.84 20.53 6.03
C CYS A 551 16.42 19.61 7.11
N GLU A 552 16.77 20.22 8.24
CA GLU A 552 17.22 19.51 9.44
C GLU A 552 16.14 19.51 10.51
N PHE A 553 16.19 18.50 11.39
CA PHE A 553 15.30 18.43 12.53
C PHE A 553 15.42 19.71 13.38
N GLY A 554 14.27 20.30 13.73
CA GLY A 554 14.20 21.57 14.48
C GLY A 554 14.03 22.82 13.61
N GLN A 555 14.17 22.73 12.29
CA GLN A 555 13.94 23.86 11.38
C GLN A 555 12.45 24.13 11.07
N HIS A 556 11.53 23.30 11.55
CA HIS A 556 10.09 23.43 11.33
C HIS A 556 9.54 24.83 11.66
N VAL A 557 10.07 25.50 12.69
CA VAL A 557 9.65 26.87 13.05
C VAL A 557 9.97 27.88 11.93
N HIS A 558 11.14 27.75 11.29
CA HIS A 558 11.51 28.59 10.15
C HIS A 558 10.63 28.29 8.93
N LEU A 559 10.32 27.01 8.70
CA LEU A 559 9.47 26.59 7.59
C LEU A 559 8.04 27.13 7.73
N VAL A 560 7.43 27.03 8.91
CA VAL A 560 6.07 27.59 9.13
C VAL A 560 6.04 29.12 9.05
N LYS A 561 7.15 29.82 9.39
CA LYS A 561 7.29 31.26 9.09
C LYS A 561 7.24 31.54 7.59
N LEU A 562 7.96 30.76 6.78
CA LEU A 562 7.90 30.87 5.31
C LEU A 562 6.51 30.55 4.77
N PHE A 563 5.82 29.54 5.32
CA PHE A 563 4.45 29.21 4.92
C PHE A 563 3.52 30.41 5.14
N LEU A 564 3.59 31.03 6.31
CA LEU A 564 2.78 32.20 6.65
C LEU A 564 3.12 33.40 5.75
N LEU A 565 4.40 33.64 5.48
CA LEU A 565 4.87 34.68 4.58
C LEU A 565 4.30 34.50 3.16
N ASN A 566 4.40 33.29 2.62
CA ASN A 566 3.92 32.95 1.28
C ASN A 566 2.40 32.97 1.16
N TYR A 567 1.69 32.47 2.18
CA TYR A 567 0.23 32.52 2.26
C TYR A 567 -0.30 33.96 2.16
N ARG A 568 0.40 34.92 2.79
CA ARG A 568 0.04 36.34 2.79
C ARG A 568 0.48 37.10 1.55
N GLY A 569 1.35 36.51 0.72
CA GLY A 569 2.06 37.26 -0.31
C GLY A 569 2.93 38.39 0.28
N GLY A 570 3.52 38.18 1.46
CA GLY A 570 4.27 39.21 2.17
C GLY A 570 5.64 39.52 1.53
N ASN A 571 6.23 40.63 1.96
CA ASN A 571 7.53 41.09 1.45
C ASN A 571 8.67 40.21 1.99
N TRP A 572 9.25 39.40 1.09
CA TRP A 572 10.36 38.50 1.37
C TRP A 572 11.61 39.25 1.84
N ASP A 573 12.01 40.29 1.11
CA ASP A 573 13.25 41.02 1.38
C ASP A 573 13.23 41.65 2.77
N ALA A 574 12.12 42.30 3.13
CA ALA A 574 11.94 42.88 4.45
C ALA A 574 11.94 41.81 5.57
N THR A 575 11.29 40.66 5.34
CA THR A 575 11.18 39.59 6.33
C THR A 575 12.52 38.90 6.55
N LEU A 576 13.27 38.62 5.48
CA LEU A 576 14.58 37.99 5.57
C LEU A 576 15.63 38.94 6.16
N ALA A 577 15.56 40.24 5.87
CA ALA A 577 16.43 41.24 6.51
C ALA A 577 16.23 41.30 8.04
N ALA A 578 14.99 41.10 8.51
CA ALA A 578 14.65 41.13 9.93
C ALA A 578 14.98 39.82 10.69
N ASP A 579 15.12 38.67 10.02
CA ASP A 579 15.44 37.37 10.64
C ASP A 579 16.62 36.69 9.92
N PRO A 580 17.88 36.95 10.34
CA PRO A 580 19.07 36.37 9.71
C PRO A 580 19.13 34.84 9.76
N ARG A 581 18.44 34.20 10.71
CA ARG A 581 18.37 32.73 10.77
C ARG A 581 17.43 32.20 9.70
N LEU A 582 16.28 32.84 9.53
CA LEU A 582 15.36 32.54 8.44
C LEU A 582 16.02 32.79 7.08
N ALA A 583 16.75 33.90 6.90
CA ALA A 583 17.49 34.22 5.68
C ALA A 583 18.50 33.12 5.30
N ARG A 584 19.25 32.59 6.27
CA ARG A 584 20.18 31.48 6.02
C ARG A 584 19.48 30.19 5.60
N VAL A 585 18.35 29.85 6.24
CA VAL A 585 17.55 28.68 5.85
C VAL A 585 16.98 28.88 4.44
N ALA A 586 16.41 30.05 4.15
CA ALA A 586 15.85 30.38 2.85
C ALA A 586 16.92 30.33 1.74
N ALA A 587 18.08 30.98 1.93
CA ALA A 587 19.18 30.97 0.97
C ALA A 587 19.69 29.55 0.69
N ARG A 588 19.81 28.72 1.73
CA ARG A 588 20.22 27.31 1.58
C ARG A 588 19.21 26.52 0.75
N LEU A 589 17.92 26.72 0.98
CA LEU A 589 16.86 26.03 0.25
C LEU A 589 16.75 26.55 -1.19
N ASP A 590 16.84 27.86 -1.41
CA ASP A 590 16.84 28.45 -2.75
C ASP A 590 18.02 27.97 -3.60
N ALA A 591 19.20 27.78 -3.00
CA ALA A 591 20.40 27.30 -3.69
C ALA A 591 20.27 25.87 -4.26
N VAL A 592 19.34 25.07 -3.73
CA VAL A 592 19.10 23.67 -4.13
C VAL A 592 17.72 23.47 -4.76
N ALA A 593 16.93 24.53 -4.89
CA ALA A 593 15.62 24.48 -5.51
C ALA A 593 15.76 24.27 -7.02
N ALA A 594 14.95 23.37 -7.59
CA ALA A 594 14.93 23.12 -9.03
C ALA A 594 14.42 24.33 -9.86
N ASP A 595 13.74 25.27 -9.20
CA ASP A 595 13.19 26.51 -9.79
C ASP A 595 13.26 27.64 -8.74
N PRO A 596 13.75 28.84 -9.09
CA PRO A 596 13.80 30.02 -8.21
C PRO A 596 12.45 30.42 -7.57
N GLY A 597 11.33 30.04 -8.18
CA GLY A 597 9.99 30.29 -7.64
C GLY A 597 9.48 29.26 -6.64
N LEU A 598 10.15 28.11 -6.49
CA LEU A 598 9.61 26.96 -5.76
C LEU A 598 9.42 27.24 -4.26
N LEU A 599 10.43 27.82 -3.61
CA LEU A 599 10.36 28.15 -2.18
C LEU A 599 9.24 29.17 -1.88
N ARG A 600 8.96 30.08 -2.81
CA ARG A 600 7.87 31.08 -2.70
C ARG A 600 6.47 30.46 -2.88
N ARG A 601 6.36 29.26 -3.42
CA ARG A 601 5.09 28.51 -3.50
C ARG A 601 4.82 27.67 -2.24
N LEU A 602 5.84 27.39 -1.44
CA LEU A 602 5.76 26.57 -0.24
C LEU A 602 4.78 27.19 0.78
N GLY A 603 3.69 26.50 1.09
CA GLY A 603 2.67 26.97 2.02
C GLY A 603 1.72 28.02 1.44
N ARG A 604 1.76 28.33 0.14
CA ARG A 604 0.83 29.29 -0.49
C ARG A 604 -0.63 28.86 -0.38
N ASP A 605 -0.88 27.56 -0.33
CA ASP A 605 -2.20 26.94 -0.23
C ASP A 605 -2.61 26.64 1.24
N PHE A 606 -1.96 27.30 2.20
CA PHE A 606 -2.29 27.15 3.62
C PHE A 606 -3.76 27.52 3.88
N PRO A 607 -4.53 26.68 4.58
CA PRO A 607 -5.86 27.06 5.02
C PRO A 607 -5.80 28.23 6.01
N SER A 608 -6.77 29.15 5.93
CA SER A 608 -6.87 30.31 6.84
C SER A 608 -6.80 29.93 8.33
N PRO A 609 -7.51 28.89 8.82
CA PRO A 609 -7.39 28.48 10.23
C PRO A 609 -5.96 28.10 10.64
N ALA A 610 -5.21 27.43 9.76
CA ALA A 610 -3.82 27.07 10.02
C ALA A 610 -2.90 28.31 10.02
N ALA A 611 -3.10 29.24 9.09
CA ALA A 611 -2.33 30.48 9.05
C ALA A 611 -2.54 31.34 10.31
N MET A 612 -3.79 31.51 10.75
CA MET A 612 -4.13 32.25 11.98
C MET A 612 -3.51 31.60 13.22
N PHE A 613 -3.56 30.28 13.30
CA PHE A 613 -2.93 29.55 14.41
C PHE A 613 -1.41 29.75 14.44
N VAL A 614 -0.74 29.57 13.29
CA VAL A 614 0.73 29.70 13.19
C VAL A 614 1.18 31.10 13.59
N GLU A 615 0.49 32.14 13.15
CA GLU A 615 0.81 33.53 13.55
C GLU A 615 0.78 33.69 15.08
N ARG A 616 -0.33 33.28 15.71
CA ARG A 616 -0.48 33.38 17.17
C ARG A 616 0.59 32.57 17.91
N ALA A 617 0.81 31.32 17.49
CA ALA A 617 1.78 30.44 18.11
C ALA A 617 3.24 30.94 17.95
N LEU A 618 3.57 31.58 16.83
CA LEU A 618 4.87 32.23 16.64
C LEU A 618 5.05 33.44 17.57
N ALA A 619 4.02 34.28 17.72
CA ALA A 619 4.06 35.41 18.64
C ALA A 619 4.22 34.96 20.10
N GLU A 620 3.44 33.97 20.54
CA GLU A 620 3.55 33.35 21.87
C GLU A 620 4.94 32.79 22.11
N ARG A 621 5.49 32.06 21.13
CA ARG A 621 6.85 31.52 21.19
C ARG A 621 7.91 32.60 21.36
N ASP A 622 7.80 33.71 20.64
CA ASP A 622 8.79 34.78 20.70
C ASP A 622 8.76 35.50 22.06
N VAL A 623 7.57 35.67 22.67
CA VAL A 623 7.43 36.15 24.06
C VAL A 623 8.10 35.20 25.05
N LEU A 624 7.81 33.89 24.99
CA LEU A 624 8.41 32.88 25.87
C LEU A 624 9.93 32.81 25.72
N LEU A 625 10.45 32.94 24.49
CA LEU A 625 11.89 32.99 24.25
C LEU A 625 12.54 34.26 24.80
N ALA A 626 11.87 35.41 24.72
CA ALA A 626 12.36 36.65 25.32
C ALA A 626 12.46 36.52 26.84
N GLU A 627 11.44 35.93 27.48
CA GLU A 627 11.42 35.73 28.93
C GLU A 627 12.52 34.75 29.38
N ARG A 628 12.68 33.63 28.67
CA ARG A 628 13.78 32.69 28.91
C ARG A 628 15.16 33.34 28.78
N ARG A 629 15.36 34.24 27.81
CA ARG A 629 16.63 34.97 27.64
C ARG A 629 16.88 35.96 28.78
N ARG A 630 15.82 36.60 29.28
CA ARG A 630 15.88 37.54 30.40
C ARG A 630 16.29 36.83 31.70
N GLN A 631 15.71 35.66 31.97
CA GLN A 631 15.89 34.95 33.23
C GLN A 631 17.04 33.93 33.22
N ARG A 632 17.53 33.50 32.05
CA ARG A 632 18.68 32.59 31.84
C ARG A 632 18.61 31.34 32.73
N GLN A 633 19.43 31.27 33.78
CA GLN A 633 19.52 30.14 34.71
C GLN A 633 18.35 30.07 35.70
N ALA A 634 17.63 31.18 35.91
CA ALA A 634 16.45 31.26 36.77
C ALA A 634 15.12 31.15 35.99
N THR A 635 15.13 30.57 34.79
CA THR A 635 13.90 30.42 33.98
C THR A 635 12.93 29.47 34.70
N PRO A 636 11.68 29.89 35.00
CA PRO A 636 10.66 29.04 35.59
C PRO A 636 10.42 27.78 34.75
N PRO A 637 10.20 26.62 35.40
CA PRO A 637 9.85 25.37 34.69
C PRO A 637 8.67 25.54 33.72
N GLU A 638 7.66 26.33 34.11
CA GLU A 638 6.47 26.62 33.30
C GLU A 638 6.82 27.22 31.93
N VAL A 639 7.70 28.22 31.89
CA VAL A 639 8.15 28.85 30.63
C VAL A 639 8.83 27.83 29.71
N VAL A 640 9.57 26.87 30.28
CA VAL A 640 10.22 25.80 29.50
C VAL A 640 9.18 24.80 28.98
N GLU A 641 8.17 24.47 29.77
CA GLU A 641 7.07 23.58 29.38
C GLU A 641 6.17 24.20 28.30
N ASP A 642 5.77 25.46 28.47
CA ASP A 642 4.98 26.21 27.48
C ASP A 642 5.75 26.34 26.16
N LEU A 643 7.06 26.61 26.22
CA LEU A 643 7.88 26.65 25.02
C LEU A 643 7.91 25.28 24.32
N ARG A 644 7.96 24.17 25.07
CA ARG A 644 7.88 22.81 24.48
C ARG A 644 6.51 22.56 23.85
N LEU A 645 5.43 22.97 24.52
CA LEU A 645 4.06 22.82 24.05
C LEU A 645 3.83 23.58 22.74
N VAL A 646 4.22 24.86 22.68
CA VAL A 646 4.10 25.68 21.47
C VAL A 646 4.94 25.12 20.32
N ASN A 647 6.19 24.70 20.59
CA ASN A 647 7.02 24.07 19.55
C ASN A 647 6.42 22.74 19.07
N LEU A 648 5.83 21.92 19.94
CA LEU A 648 5.11 20.71 19.55
C LEU A 648 3.95 21.04 18.61
N ARG A 649 3.11 22.03 18.96
CA ARG A 649 1.98 22.43 18.12
C ARG A 649 2.46 22.91 16.74
N LEU A 650 3.50 23.74 16.67
CA LEU A 650 4.10 24.18 15.39
C LEU A 650 4.67 23.01 14.57
N LEU A 651 5.35 22.06 15.24
CA LEU A 651 5.86 20.85 14.60
C LEU A 651 4.73 19.99 14.01
N LEU A 652 3.60 19.86 14.70
CA LEU A 652 2.45 19.11 14.22
C LEU A 652 1.75 19.78 13.04
N ILE A 653 1.67 21.12 13.01
CA ILE A 653 1.19 21.85 11.84
C ILE A 653 2.11 21.64 10.63
N TYR A 654 3.42 21.69 10.85
CA TYR A 654 4.41 21.37 9.81
C TYR A 654 4.24 19.93 9.31
N ALA A 655 4.13 18.96 10.20
CA ALA A 655 3.93 17.55 9.86
C ALA A 655 2.61 17.33 9.08
N ALA A 656 1.51 17.98 9.48
CA ALA A 656 0.24 17.91 8.77
C ALA A 656 0.34 18.48 7.34
N TYR A 657 1.12 19.55 7.13
CA TYR A 657 1.38 20.08 5.80
C TYR A 657 2.26 19.13 4.96
N VAL A 658 3.32 18.55 5.54
CA VAL A 658 4.14 17.51 4.88
C VAL A 658 3.28 16.32 4.46
N ARG A 659 2.39 15.84 5.34
CA ARG A 659 1.42 14.79 5.04
C ARG A 659 0.57 15.15 3.83
N ARG A 660 0.01 16.36 3.80
CA ARG A 660 -0.80 16.88 2.68
C ARG A 660 -0.04 16.90 1.35
N LEU A 661 1.26 17.20 1.37
CA LEU A 661 2.10 17.14 0.17
C LEU A 661 2.28 15.68 -0.31
N TRP A 662 2.55 14.74 0.59
CA TRP A 662 2.66 13.32 0.25
C TRP A 662 1.34 12.75 -0.32
N GLN A 663 0.20 13.14 0.24
CA GLN A 663 -1.12 12.77 -0.30
C GLN A 663 -1.32 13.23 -1.76
N ARG A 664 -0.77 14.39 -2.14
CA ARG A 664 -0.83 14.87 -3.53
C ARG A 664 0.19 14.19 -4.43
N ALA A 665 1.41 14.00 -3.93
CA ALA A 665 2.53 13.45 -4.67
C ALA A 665 2.28 11.99 -5.04
N ASP A 666 1.95 11.17 -4.05
CA ASP A 666 1.94 9.71 -4.20
C ASP A 666 0.53 9.20 -4.48
N SER A 667 -0.48 9.66 -3.73
CA SER A 667 -1.83 9.09 -3.86
C SER A 667 -2.52 9.44 -5.18
N LEU A 668 -2.26 10.62 -5.78
CA LEU A 668 -2.80 10.92 -7.11
C LEU A 668 -2.14 10.08 -8.20
N GLN A 669 -0.83 9.84 -8.12
CA GLN A 669 -0.12 8.96 -9.04
C GLN A 669 -0.62 7.53 -8.89
N TYR A 670 -0.80 7.07 -7.65
CA TYR A 670 -1.37 5.77 -7.34
C TYR A 670 -2.80 5.64 -7.89
N LEU A 671 -3.66 6.62 -7.65
CA LEU A 671 -5.04 6.61 -8.13
C LEU A 671 -5.14 6.58 -9.67
N ASN A 672 -4.17 7.17 -10.38
CA ASN A 672 -4.11 7.11 -11.84
C ASN A 672 -3.83 5.69 -12.35
N ASP A 673 -3.02 4.91 -11.64
CA ASP A 673 -2.42 3.69 -12.16
C ASP A 673 -2.70 2.42 -11.34
N ARG A 674 -3.45 2.54 -10.24
CA ARG A 674 -3.91 1.42 -9.40
C ARG A 674 -5.16 1.77 -8.56
N PRO A 675 -6.37 1.70 -9.13
CA PRO A 675 -7.56 2.07 -8.37
C PRO A 675 -8.40 0.86 -7.89
N TYR A 676 -8.04 0.20 -6.77
CA TYR A 676 -8.86 -0.81 -6.04
C TYR A 676 -10.11 -0.23 -5.38
N SER A 677 -10.78 0.66 -6.07
CA SER A 677 -11.95 1.37 -5.59
C SER A 677 -13.19 0.67 -6.14
N LEU A 678 -14.38 0.85 -5.55
CA LEU A 678 -15.65 0.66 -6.28
C LEU A 678 -16.15 1.99 -6.87
N ALA A 679 -15.49 3.11 -6.55
CA ALA A 679 -16.00 4.44 -6.80
C ALA A 679 -16.10 4.78 -8.29
N LEU A 680 -15.16 4.39 -9.15
CA LEU A 680 -15.27 4.70 -10.58
C LEU A 680 -16.47 3.97 -11.23
N TYR A 681 -16.70 2.70 -10.89
CA TYR A 681 -17.91 1.99 -11.32
C TYR A 681 -19.17 2.68 -10.80
N LEU A 682 -19.22 2.98 -9.50
CA LEU A 682 -20.39 3.60 -8.88
C LEU A 682 -20.67 4.99 -9.47
N LEU A 683 -19.63 5.79 -9.71
CA LEU A 683 -19.75 7.15 -10.25
C LEU A 683 -20.13 7.13 -11.73
N PHE A 684 -19.40 6.39 -12.57
CA PHE A 684 -19.46 6.58 -14.02
C PHE A 684 -20.05 5.38 -14.78
N GLY A 685 -20.09 4.20 -14.17
CA GLY A 685 -20.65 2.99 -14.75
C GLY A 685 -19.80 2.35 -15.87
N PRO A 686 -20.32 1.28 -16.50
CA PRO A 686 -19.58 0.47 -17.48
C PRO A 686 -19.11 1.23 -18.73
N GLU A 687 -19.86 2.23 -19.19
CA GLU A 687 -19.53 2.99 -20.40
C GLU A 687 -18.16 3.67 -20.30
N PHE A 688 -17.84 4.20 -19.11
CA PHE A 688 -16.54 4.82 -18.85
C PHE A 688 -15.38 3.80 -18.90
N PHE A 689 -15.63 2.54 -18.56
CA PHE A 689 -14.60 1.51 -18.56
C PHE A 689 -14.17 1.11 -19.97
N HIS A 690 -15.09 1.10 -20.94
CA HIS A 690 -14.70 0.98 -22.35
C HIS A 690 -13.77 2.13 -22.77
N HIS A 691 -14.00 3.35 -22.27
CA HIS A 691 -13.13 4.48 -22.54
C HIS A 691 -11.73 4.29 -21.90
N LEU A 692 -11.66 3.80 -20.66
CA LEU A 692 -10.40 3.47 -19.98
C LEU A 692 -9.57 2.45 -20.77
N CYS A 693 -10.17 1.32 -21.15
CA CYS A 693 -9.46 0.20 -21.76
C CYS A 693 -9.02 0.45 -23.21
N ARG A 694 -9.56 1.47 -23.90
CA ARG A 694 -9.15 1.83 -25.28
C ARG A 694 -7.76 2.46 -25.37
N ARG A 695 -7.27 3.05 -24.28
CA ARG A 695 -6.00 3.80 -24.24
C ARG A 695 -5.15 3.34 -23.06
N VAL A 696 -5.12 2.03 -22.86
CA VAL A 696 -4.25 1.38 -21.88
C VAL A 696 -2.81 1.44 -22.38
N GLU A 697 -1.88 1.65 -21.46
CA GLU A 697 -0.46 1.53 -21.73
C GLU A 697 0.09 0.31 -21.00
N PHE A 698 1.11 -0.32 -21.56
CA PHE A 698 1.80 -1.45 -20.99
C PHE A 698 3.27 -1.14 -20.84
N ASP A 699 3.83 -1.38 -19.65
CA ASP A 699 5.26 -1.31 -19.42
C ASP A 699 5.84 -2.72 -19.27
N LEU A 700 6.74 -3.09 -20.16
CA LEU A 700 7.46 -4.36 -20.15
C LEU A 700 8.73 -4.17 -19.34
N GLU A 701 8.77 -4.77 -18.15
CA GLU A 701 9.94 -4.80 -17.29
C GLU A 701 10.67 -6.14 -17.41
N TYR A 702 11.88 -6.11 -17.92
CA TYR A 702 12.72 -7.30 -18.10
C TYR A 702 14.14 -7.03 -17.62
N THR A 703 14.78 -8.08 -17.12
CA THR A 703 16.15 -8.03 -16.61
C THR A 703 17.13 -8.45 -17.71
N THR A 704 18.10 -7.61 -18.01
CA THR A 704 19.25 -7.95 -18.87
C THR A 704 20.51 -8.08 -18.04
N LYS A 705 21.53 -8.80 -18.55
CA LYS A 705 22.87 -8.74 -17.96
C LYS A 705 23.42 -7.31 -18.06
N PRO A 706 24.25 -6.85 -17.09
CA PRO A 706 24.97 -5.58 -17.22
C PRO A 706 25.85 -5.63 -18.48
N SER A 707 25.79 -4.59 -19.32
CA SER A 707 26.75 -4.43 -20.41
C SER A 707 28.05 -3.83 -19.83
N PRO A 708 29.25 -4.27 -20.25
CA PRO A 708 30.50 -3.61 -19.89
C PRO A 708 30.46 -2.09 -20.14
N ASP A 709 29.73 -1.67 -21.18
CA ASP A 709 29.61 -0.26 -21.61
C ASP A 709 28.54 0.53 -20.83
N SER A 710 27.79 -0.12 -19.93
CA SER A 710 26.76 0.55 -19.10
C SER A 710 27.29 1.14 -17.80
N CYS A 711 28.58 0.98 -17.50
CA CYS A 711 29.29 1.76 -16.48
C CYS A 711 29.73 3.11 -17.07
N GLY A 712 28.78 4.01 -17.27
CA GLY A 712 29.05 5.44 -17.50
C GLY A 712 29.54 6.14 -16.23
N CYS A 713 30.59 5.63 -15.59
CA CYS A 713 31.34 6.34 -14.57
C CYS A 713 32.59 6.89 -15.24
N ALA A 714 32.55 8.20 -15.53
CA ALA A 714 33.74 8.98 -15.80
C ALA A 714 34.64 8.99 -14.56
N CYS A 715 35.45 7.95 -14.39
CA CYS A 715 36.68 8.02 -13.61
C CYS A 715 37.79 8.39 -14.59
N GLY A 716 37.91 9.70 -14.86
CA GLY A 716 39.09 10.25 -15.50
C GLY A 716 40.30 9.96 -14.62
N ALA A 717 41.34 9.41 -15.25
CA ALA A 717 42.69 9.31 -14.71
C ALA A 717 43.22 10.70 -14.33
N GLY A 718 43.94 10.76 -13.20
CA GLY A 718 44.58 11.96 -12.65
C GLY A 718 44.83 11.79 -11.16
#